data_AF-A0A151GEY0-F1
#
_entry.id   AF-A0A151GEY0-F1
#
_cell.length_a   1.000
_cell.length_b   1.000
_cell.length_c   1.000
_cell.angle_alpha   90.00
_cell.angle_beta   90.00
_cell.angle_gamma   90.00
#
_symmetry.space_group_name_H-M   'P 1'
#
loop_
_entity.id
_entity.type
_entity.pdbx_description
1 polymer ?
#
loop_
_entity_poly.entity_id
_entity_poly.type
_entity_poly.pdbx_seq_one_letter_code
_entity_poly.pdbx_strand_id
1 'polypeptide(L)'
;MSNSIRSFSPWRRRASSLSVGSHRTQNDSTNSLHLPTESLPIPSSRPLSSSVGSPKGSREPIRSYIHASVREQLAPVDSEQNARYVREDTAELATYLLSDDVTRRRPSFLQRPRSSVENLFGSRHEGVGPDDDDDACTPQPIPEVSESGSSSDGEPSNAAGDRDGFSVLSSLLRSSPPESLSPHSLSSSTTQPEPKDTRPSAARTKSKRRQSVVPEPSVETPLLRGTTPQATYSYDNAVNVEGQKPRVKKRWYARLAKRGREVEGHVSHAVAVVANPRRWDRRIVWEKAVVEPVSVLPAVAVGLLLNILDALSYGMILFPLGKPIFQHLGSAGISIYYVSTIVSQLIFSSSSIFRGAVGSELIEVVPFFHNMAQTITEIVGEDNPDAVIATTIVAYATSSMLTGLVFYLMGKFKFGYMVGFIPRHILIGCIGGVGWFLIATGFEVSARLDGSLDYNLDTLQKLIQADTVLLWGFPFILAVVLFYSQSKVRSKYFLPLYIISIPVIFYVFVAIVDALDADTLRSDGWIFEGPPPSEPWWYFYTLYQLQLVRWDAIVEVIPAMLALTFFGILHVPINVPALALNCGEDNADLDKELKLHGYSNFISGCFGSIQNYLVYANTVLFIRSGGDKRLAGYILAILTFGVMVVGPSIIGFIPVMMVGTLIFDLGFELLLEAVWLPRKKLKLAEYMTVIVIVLVMGVYDFVVGIGVGILLAFVSLIIQTSRVSAIRGTYGGDIVTSTVRRNPSQQHYLHQVRRQISIIKLTGYLFFGTIVSVEERIRAILDDGAFARKPIKFLILDLWHVTGLDYSAGEAFNTISRLLDSKDVLLVLSGVDAESQLGRSLRAVGLGTDTIEVLMLPDLNSALESCENELLKTLYARQEEMKATRKLGTANLDVPAAAPSASRPSALDAPFNSPRRNHLVEAAQEAITSVDVQRPSKWQSFQEPLRLMLQVFQGLSDKNEDFWFRAMPYFARKEYEPGTILFRRGERANGFYLVEGGILRAEYDLPQGRLCESIVAGTTCGELPFFSETERTATVQADRHCIVWLMDGEGWASLQKDEPEVARELLRISLKLTSERMGAITSYILAMAG
;
A
#
# COMPACT_ATOMS: atom_id res chain seq x y z
N MET A 1 38.13 -2.65 45.94
CA MET A 1 38.55 -3.92 46.59
C MET A 1 38.14 -5.10 45.71
N SER A 2 38.51 -6.34 46.06
CA SER A 2 38.75 -7.42 45.09
C SER A 2 37.61 -8.44 44.90
N ASN A 3 37.74 -9.25 43.84
CA ASN A 3 37.09 -10.54 43.53
C ASN A 3 35.65 -10.50 42.96
N SER A 4 35.23 -11.42 42.07
CA SER A 4 35.98 -12.17 41.04
C SER A 4 35.03 -12.82 39.99
N ILE A 5 35.37 -12.64 38.71
CA ILE A 5 35.19 -13.57 37.57
C ILE A 5 33.93 -14.48 37.53
N ARG A 6 33.02 -14.22 36.59
CA ARG A 6 32.61 -15.18 35.52
C ARG A 6 31.78 -14.49 34.42
N SER A 7 32.36 -14.33 33.24
CA SER A 7 31.72 -13.70 32.08
C SER A 7 31.00 -14.73 31.19
N PHE A 8 29.69 -14.54 30.99
CA PHE A 8 28.94 -15.30 29.98
C PHE A 8 29.15 -14.70 28.59
N SER A 9 29.78 -15.45 27.69
CA SER A 9 29.94 -15.07 26.27
C SER A 9 28.82 -15.67 25.39
N PRO A 10 28.27 -14.91 24.42
CA PRO A 10 27.15 -15.37 23.61
C PRO A 10 27.60 -16.22 22.41
N TRP A 11 27.68 -17.54 22.58
CA TRP A 11 27.99 -18.48 21.49
C TRP A 11 26.74 -18.97 20.75
N ARG A 12 26.45 -18.39 19.58
CA ARG A 12 25.76 -19.12 18.49
C ARG A 12 26.07 -18.55 17.11
N ARG A 13 27.07 -19.12 16.43
CA ARG A 13 27.03 -19.29 14.97
C ARG A 13 26.66 -20.74 14.67
N ARG A 14 25.84 -20.98 13.65
CA ARG A 14 25.92 -22.21 12.84
C ARG A 14 26.34 -21.77 11.43
N ALA A 15 27.17 -22.56 10.79
CA ALA A 15 27.62 -22.28 9.44
C ALA A 15 26.51 -22.62 8.43
N SER A 16 26.32 -21.75 7.44
CA SER A 16 25.78 -22.14 6.14
C SER A 16 26.87 -22.87 5.36
N SER A 17 26.51 -23.95 4.67
CA SER A 17 27.44 -24.72 3.84
C SER A 17 27.43 -24.21 2.39
N LEU A 18 28.18 -23.14 2.12
CA LEU A 18 28.55 -22.73 0.76
C LEU A 18 30.07 -22.56 0.68
N SER A 19 30.69 -23.30 -0.23
CA SER A 19 32.13 -23.32 -0.44
C SER A 19 32.59 -22.10 -1.23
N VAL A 20 33.52 -21.32 -0.67
CA VAL A 20 34.23 -20.24 -1.36
C VAL A 20 35.72 -20.54 -1.35
N GLY A 21 36.32 -20.57 -2.54
CA GLY A 21 37.77 -20.72 -2.71
C GLY A 21 38.53 -19.46 -2.28
N SER A 22 39.77 -19.62 -1.84
CA SER A 22 40.62 -18.53 -1.36
C SER A 22 41.10 -17.60 -2.47
N HIS A 23 41.18 -16.29 -2.20
CA HIS A 23 42.38 -15.43 -2.23
C HIS A 23 41.92 -14.02 -1.79
N ARG A 24 42.38 -13.45 -0.65
CA ARG A 24 43.75 -13.02 -0.28
C ARG A 24 44.22 -11.80 -1.10
N THR A 25 43.77 -10.63 -0.70
CA THR A 25 44.28 -9.32 -1.15
C THR A 25 45.50 -8.89 -0.34
N GLN A 26 46.42 -8.19 -0.99
CA GLN A 26 47.57 -7.51 -0.39
C GLN A 26 47.94 -6.35 -1.33
N ASN A 27 48.28 -5.18 -0.79
CA ASN A 27 48.73 -4.05 -1.60
C ASN A 27 50.11 -4.36 -2.20
N ASP A 28 50.37 -3.93 -3.45
CA ASP A 28 51.22 -2.76 -3.67
C ASP A 28 51.04 -2.18 -5.11
N SER A 29 51.98 -1.35 -5.55
CA SER A 29 51.80 -0.27 -6.54
C SER A 29 52.51 -0.46 -7.91
N THR A 30 52.24 0.48 -8.82
CA THR A 30 52.97 0.88 -10.06
C THR A 30 52.57 0.34 -11.46
N ASN A 31 52.39 1.31 -12.36
CA ASN A 31 52.78 1.42 -13.78
C ASN A 31 52.33 0.45 -14.90
N SER A 32 51.63 1.07 -15.86
CA SER A 32 51.98 1.18 -17.31
C SER A 32 51.54 0.14 -18.36
N LEU A 33 50.78 0.69 -19.34
CA LEU A 33 50.92 0.59 -20.81
C LEU A 33 50.35 -0.59 -21.65
N HIS A 34 49.74 -0.14 -22.76
CA HIS A 34 49.45 -0.78 -24.06
C HIS A 34 48.23 -1.71 -24.31
N LEU A 35 47.52 -1.32 -25.39
CA LEU A 35 46.51 -1.98 -26.23
C LEU A 35 47.15 -3.06 -27.15
N PRO A 36 46.42 -3.90 -27.93
CA PRO A 36 45.06 -3.76 -28.51
C PRO A 36 44.13 -4.98 -28.18
N THR A 37 43.08 -5.45 -28.91
CA THR A 37 42.66 -5.29 -30.32
C THR A 37 41.14 -5.51 -30.57
N GLU A 38 40.74 -5.24 -31.81
CA GLU A 38 39.45 -5.27 -32.51
C GLU A 38 38.54 -6.52 -32.37
N SER A 39 37.21 -6.33 -32.43
CA SER A 39 36.45 -6.53 -33.70
C SER A 39 34.95 -6.16 -33.62
N LEU A 40 34.39 -5.78 -34.77
CA LEU A 40 33.00 -5.43 -35.10
C LEU A 40 32.61 -6.24 -36.37
N PRO A 41 31.32 -6.41 -36.80
CA PRO A 41 30.30 -5.36 -36.90
C PRO A 41 28.82 -5.77 -36.66
N ILE A 42 27.92 -4.80 -36.92
CA ILE A 42 26.43 -4.90 -36.90
C ILE A 42 25.89 -5.35 -38.29
N PRO A 43 24.60 -5.71 -38.44
CA PRO A 43 23.65 -4.70 -38.93
C PRO A 43 22.18 -4.77 -38.41
N SER A 44 21.65 -3.59 -38.05
CA SER A 44 20.27 -3.08 -38.20
C SER A 44 19.01 -3.99 -38.15
N SER A 45 18.06 -3.63 -37.27
CA SER A 45 16.65 -3.41 -37.65
C SER A 45 15.94 -2.45 -36.67
N ARG A 46 14.88 -1.78 -37.13
CA ARG A 46 14.07 -0.80 -36.35
C ARG A 46 12.98 -1.50 -35.53
N PRO A 47 12.50 -0.88 -34.45
CA PRO A 47 11.08 -0.93 -34.08
C PRO A 47 10.39 0.44 -34.25
N LEU A 48 9.07 0.41 -34.44
CA LEU A 48 8.19 1.59 -34.51
C LEU A 48 7.45 1.82 -33.19
N SER A 49 6.78 2.97 -33.06
CA SER A 49 5.98 3.33 -31.90
C SER A 49 4.71 2.47 -31.74
N SER A 50 4.43 2.01 -30.52
CA SER A 50 3.07 1.76 -30.03
C SER A 50 3.03 1.84 -28.50
N SER A 51 1.90 2.32 -27.96
CA SER A 51 1.69 2.53 -26.52
C SER A 51 1.14 1.29 -25.79
N VAL A 52 0.85 1.44 -24.49
CA VAL A 52 0.15 0.50 -23.58
C VAL A 52 1.00 -0.69 -23.06
N GLY A 53 1.23 -0.75 -21.74
CA GLY A 53 1.93 -1.89 -21.12
C GLY A 53 2.25 -1.80 -19.62
N SER A 54 1.44 -1.13 -18.78
CA SER A 54 1.75 -0.99 -17.34
C SER A 54 1.55 -2.31 -16.55
N PRO A 55 2.58 -2.83 -15.84
CA PRO A 55 2.47 -4.04 -15.03
C PRO A 55 1.86 -3.72 -13.64
N LYS A 56 0.69 -4.31 -13.35
CA LYS A 56 0.02 -4.15 -12.04
C LYS A 56 0.78 -4.91 -10.94
N GLY A 57 1.26 -4.19 -9.92
CA GLY A 57 2.04 -4.79 -8.82
C GLY A 57 1.96 -4.12 -7.44
N SER A 58 1.44 -2.89 -7.32
CA SER A 58 1.17 -2.25 -6.02
C SER A 58 -0.16 -2.71 -5.44
N ARG A 59 -0.24 -2.82 -4.10
CA ARG A 59 -1.46 -3.17 -3.38
C ARG A 59 -1.51 -2.42 -2.05
N GLU A 60 -2.41 -1.45 -1.98
CA GLU A 60 -2.46 -0.42 -0.94
C GLU A 60 -3.07 -0.91 0.39
N PRO A 61 -2.73 -0.28 1.53
CA PRO A 61 -3.32 -0.57 2.83
C PRO A 61 -4.77 -0.08 2.91
N ILE A 62 -5.63 -0.84 3.61
CA ILE A 62 -7.05 -0.51 3.72
C ILE A 62 -7.28 0.56 4.80
N ARG A 63 -7.64 1.77 4.37
CA ARG A 63 -8.45 2.73 5.13
C ARG A 63 -9.62 3.21 4.26
N SER A 64 -10.55 3.96 4.86
CA SER A 64 -11.88 4.26 4.35
C SER A 64 -11.89 4.84 2.92
N TYR A 65 -12.43 4.07 1.97
CA TYR A 65 -12.80 4.59 0.66
C TYR A 65 -14.01 5.53 0.81
N ILE A 66 -13.81 6.81 0.49
CA ILE A 66 -14.92 7.77 0.41
C ILE A 66 -15.69 7.50 -0.89
N HIS A 67 -16.93 7.03 -0.77
CA HIS A 67 -17.88 7.06 -1.88
C HIS A 67 -18.37 8.50 -2.09
N ALA A 68 -17.57 9.31 -2.78
CA ALA A 68 -17.89 10.71 -3.07
C ALA A 68 -19.01 10.83 -4.12
N SER A 69 -20.27 10.74 -3.68
CA SER A 69 -21.45 11.00 -4.50
C SER A 69 -21.80 12.49 -4.54
N VAL A 70 -20.85 13.33 -4.96
CA VAL A 70 -21.11 14.74 -5.28
C VAL A 70 -21.80 14.79 -6.65
N ARG A 71 -22.89 15.55 -6.76
CA ARG A 71 -23.83 15.49 -7.90
C ARG A 71 -23.64 16.59 -8.94
N GLU A 72 -22.59 17.40 -8.79
CA GLU A 72 -22.29 18.54 -9.66
C GLU A 72 -21.00 18.27 -10.44
N GLN A 73 -21.12 18.32 -11.77
CA GLN A 73 -19.99 18.10 -12.68
C GLN A 73 -19.21 19.42 -12.86
N LEU A 74 -18.48 19.82 -11.82
CA LEU A 74 -17.45 20.86 -11.94
C LEU A 74 -16.50 20.49 -13.07
N ALA A 75 -16.29 21.41 -14.02
CA ALA A 75 -15.44 21.17 -15.17
C ALA A 75 -14.00 20.83 -14.72
N PRO A 76 -13.34 19.82 -15.32
CA PRO A 76 -11.99 19.45 -14.94
C PRO A 76 -11.01 20.57 -15.35
N VAL A 77 -10.34 21.16 -14.36
CA VAL A 77 -9.21 22.07 -14.56
C VAL A 77 -8.02 21.27 -15.09
N ASP A 78 -7.88 21.18 -16.42
CA ASP A 78 -6.81 20.41 -17.06
C ASP A 78 -5.43 21.00 -16.72
N SER A 79 -4.64 20.23 -15.97
CA SER A 79 -3.30 20.65 -15.52
C SER A 79 -2.30 20.73 -16.68
N GLU A 80 -2.44 19.87 -17.70
CA GLU A 80 -1.66 19.94 -18.94
C GLU A 80 -2.06 21.14 -19.79
N GLN A 81 -3.33 21.56 -19.77
CA GLN A 81 -3.76 22.81 -20.42
C GLN A 81 -3.17 24.03 -19.71
N ASN A 82 -3.15 24.06 -18.37
CA ASN A 82 -2.43 25.10 -17.62
C ASN A 82 -0.94 25.13 -17.97
N ALA A 83 -0.27 23.97 -18.04
CA ALA A 83 1.14 23.89 -18.42
C ALA A 83 1.40 24.35 -19.87
N ARG A 84 0.44 24.19 -20.79
CA ARG A 84 0.51 24.75 -22.16
C ARG A 84 0.40 26.28 -22.14
N TYR A 85 -0.54 26.85 -21.38
CA TYR A 85 -0.64 28.31 -21.24
C TYR A 85 0.61 28.93 -20.62
N VAL A 86 1.24 28.26 -19.64
CA VAL A 86 2.52 28.68 -19.07
C VAL A 86 3.62 28.76 -20.15
N ARG A 87 3.69 27.77 -21.05
CA ARG A 87 4.65 27.78 -22.18
C ARG A 87 4.28 28.79 -23.28
N GLU A 88 3.01 29.16 -23.41
CA GLU A 88 2.56 30.24 -24.30
C GLU A 88 3.01 31.61 -23.81
N ASP A 89 2.80 31.89 -22.52
CA ASP A 89 3.36 33.08 -21.88
C ASP A 89 4.89 33.07 -21.96
N THR A 90 5.58 31.93 -21.76
CA THR A 90 7.05 31.82 -21.99
C THR A 90 7.44 32.24 -23.41
N ALA A 91 6.73 31.77 -24.44
CA ALA A 91 7.02 32.08 -25.83
C ALA A 91 6.76 33.57 -26.16
N GLU A 92 5.65 34.13 -25.68
CA GLU A 92 5.30 35.54 -25.89
C GLU A 92 6.29 36.47 -25.16
N LEU A 93 6.62 36.19 -23.90
CA LEU A 93 7.57 36.99 -23.08
C LEU A 93 8.98 36.99 -23.68
N ALA A 94 9.44 35.87 -24.23
CA ALA A 94 10.72 35.79 -24.94
C ALA A 94 10.69 36.61 -26.24
N THR A 95 9.66 36.41 -27.08
CA THR A 95 9.55 37.06 -28.39
C THR A 95 9.34 38.58 -28.27
N TYR A 96 8.60 39.04 -27.26
CA TYR A 96 8.34 40.47 -27.03
C TYR A 96 9.65 41.29 -26.87
N LEU A 97 10.66 40.72 -26.21
CA LEU A 97 11.96 41.38 -26.00
C LEU A 97 12.73 41.67 -27.30
N LEU A 98 12.47 40.87 -28.35
CA LEU A 98 13.11 40.94 -29.67
C LEU A 98 12.29 41.79 -30.66
N SER A 99 11.02 42.04 -30.36
CA SER A 99 10.05 42.66 -31.29
C SER A 99 10.25 44.16 -31.52
N ASP A 100 10.26 44.56 -32.79
CA ASP A 100 10.43 45.96 -33.20
C ASP A 100 9.24 46.85 -32.82
N ASP A 101 9.54 48.14 -32.57
CA ASP A 101 8.55 49.18 -32.27
C ASP A 101 7.49 49.32 -33.37
N VAL A 102 7.82 48.99 -34.63
CA VAL A 102 6.92 49.07 -35.79
C VAL A 102 5.85 47.96 -35.80
N THR A 103 6.15 46.80 -35.22
CA THR A 103 5.27 45.62 -35.23
C THR A 103 4.34 45.51 -34.00
N ARG A 104 4.40 46.45 -33.05
CA ARG A 104 3.70 46.30 -31.76
C ARG A 104 2.20 46.60 -31.84
N ARG A 105 1.41 45.53 -31.95
CA ARG A 105 0.13 45.47 -31.21
C ARG A 105 0.44 45.43 -29.70
N ARG A 106 -0.52 45.85 -28.85
CA ARG A 106 -0.42 45.61 -27.40
C ARG A 106 -0.28 44.09 -27.16
N PRO A 107 0.63 43.65 -26.28
CA PRO A 107 0.86 42.23 -26.06
C PRO A 107 -0.34 41.54 -25.39
N SER A 108 -0.72 40.37 -25.92
CA SER A 108 -1.80 39.54 -25.39
C SER A 108 -1.61 39.20 -23.91
N PHE A 109 -0.39 38.85 -23.49
CA PHE A 109 -0.09 38.54 -22.08
C PHE A 109 -0.24 39.70 -21.09
N LEU A 110 -0.35 40.96 -21.52
CA LEU A 110 -0.72 42.10 -20.66
C LEU A 110 -2.22 42.43 -20.71
N GLN A 111 -2.97 41.87 -21.67
CA GLN A 111 -4.42 42.05 -21.80
C GLN A 111 -5.22 40.85 -21.31
N ARG A 112 -4.61 39.66 -21.21
CA ARG A 112 -5.16 38.52 -20.45
C ARG A 112 -5.29 38.94 -18.97
N PRO A 113 -6.50 38.97 -18.39
CA PRO A 113 -6.64 38.74 -16.96
C PRO A 113 -6.11 37.34 -16.63
N ARG A 114 -6.02 37.00 -15.35
CA ARG A 114 -5.85 35.60 -14.92
C ARG A 114 -6.90 34.75 -15.64
N SER A 115 -6.47 33.73 -16.38
CA SER A 115 -7.34 32.99 -17.31
C SER A 115 -8.19 31.94 -16.58
N SER A 116 -9.03 32.41 -15.66
CA SER A 116 -9.85 31.60 -14.75
C SER A 116 -11.34 31.84 -14.97
N VAL A 117 -11.88 31.17 -16.00
CA VAL A 117 -13.23 30.57 -16.00
C VAL A 117 -14.47 31.51 -15.98
N GLU A 118 -14.40 32.80 -15.64
CA GLU A 118 -15.58 33.69 -15.53
C GLU A 118 -16.48 33.71 -16.78
N ASN A 119 -15.88 33.72 -17.98
CA ASN A 119 -16.63 33.67 -19.26
C ASN A 119 -17.29 32.31 -19.58
N LEU A 120 -17.25 31.31 -18.68
CA LEU A 120 -17.98 30.04 -18.82
C LEU A 120 -19.21 29.92 -17.91
N PHE A 121 -19.37 30.77 -16.89
CA PHE A 121 -20.45 30.66 -15.88
C PHE A 121 -21.30 31.92 -15.74
N GLY A 122 -21.43 32.70 -16.82
CA GLY A 122 -22.17 33.96 -16.89
C GLY A 122 -23.65 33.87 -17.27
N SER A 123 -24.43 32.86 -16.81
CA SER A 123 -25.91 32.96 -16.87
C SER A 123 -26.62 32.02 -15.88
N ARG A 124 -27.61 32.56 -15.15
CA ARG A 124 -28.44 31.92 -14.11
C ARG A 124 -27.64 31.57 -12.83
N HIS A 125 -28.16 31.77 -11.62
CA HIS A 125 -29.53 32.11 -11.21
C HIS A 125 -29.55 33.25 -10.18
N GLU A 126 -30.53 34.14 -10.27
CA GLU A 126 -30.87 35.08 -9.20
C GLU A 126 -31.48 34.30 -8.00
N GLY A 127 -31.12 34.70 -6.79
CA GLY A 127 -31.70 34.20 -5.53
C GLY A 127 -32.57 35.27 -4.87
N VAL A 128 -33.80 34.91 -4.50
CA VAL A 128 -34.82 35.87 -4.02
C VAL A 128 -34.54 36.34 -2.58
N GLY A 129 -34.56 37.66 -2.39
CA GLY A 129 -34.62 38.36 -1.10
C GLY A 129 -35.19 39.78 -1.32
N PRO A 130 -36.02 40.34 -0.41
CA PRO A 130 -36.94 41.42 -0.78
C PRO A 130 -36.46 42.87 -0.51
N ASP A 131 -37.02 43.77 -1.32
CA ASP A 131 -37.56 45.12 -1.04
C ASP A 131 -36.86 46.03 -0.01
N ASP A 132 -36.26 47.13 -0.47
CA ASP A 132 -36.73 48.52 -0.23
C ASP A 132 -35.98 49.52 -1.15
N ASP A 133 -36.57 50.70 -1.41
CA ASP A 133 -36.15 51.68 -2.44
C ASP A 133 -34.97 52.61 -2.03
N ASP A 134 -34.19 53.12 -3.01
CA ASP A 134 -34.22 54.55 -3.43
C ASP A 134 -33.31 54.88 -4.66
N ASP A 135 -33.50 56.06 -5.24
CA ASP A 135 -33.09 56.46 -6.60
C ASP A 135 -31.71 57.18 -6.74
N ALA A 136 -30.99 57.00 -7.88
CA ALA A 136 -30.09 58.01 -8.50
C ALA A 136 -29.37 57.52 -9.80
N CYS A 137 -29.57 58.23 -10.92
CA CYS A 137 -28.91 57.96 -12.22
C CYS A 137 -27.64 58.82 -12.51
N THR A 138 -26.71 58.32 -13.33
CA THR A 138 -26.13 59.05 -14.50
C THR A 138 -25.29 58.13 -15.43
N PRO A 139 -25.21 58.39 -16.76
CA PRO A 139 -24.64 57.45 -17.76
C PRO A 139 -23.22 57.81 -18.27
N GLN A 140 -22.62 56.89 -19.05
CA GLN A 140 -21.40 57.12 -19.85
C GLN A 140 -21.69 57.08 -21.38
N PRO A 141 -20.86 57.76 -22.22
CA PRO A 141 -21.15 57.99 -23.64
C PRO A 141 -20.61 56.90 -24.61
N ILE A 142 -21.20 56.87 -25.81
CA ILE A 142 -20.82 56.01 -26.93
C ILE A 142 -19.89 56.77 -27.90
N PRO A 143 -18.81 56.17 -28.42
CA PRO A 143 -18.04 56.70 -29.55
C PRO A 143 -18.56 56.16 -30.90
N GLU A 144 -18.74 57.04 -31.88
CA GLU A 144 -19.13 56.68 -33.26
C GLU A 144 -17.95 56.11 -34.07
N VAL A 145 -18.26 55.35 -35.13
CA VAL A 145 -17.35 54.99 -36.22
C VAL A 145 -18.08 55.22 -37.55
N SER A 146 -17.40 55.82 -38.53
CA SER A 146 -17.99 56.26 -39.80
C SER A 146 -17.73 55.28 -40.96
N GLU A 147 -18.71 55.18 -41.87
CA GLU A 147 -18.64 54.41 -43.12
C GLU A 147 -18.43 55.32 -44.35
N SER A 148 -18.19 54.74 -45.54
CA SER A 148 -18.02 55.50 -46.78
C SER A 148 -18.34 54.71 -48.06
N GLY A 149 -18.91 55.39 -49.07
CA GLY A 149 -18.96 54.95 -50.47
C GLY A 149 -20.26 54.27 -50.93
N SER A 150 -21.00 54.89 -51.86
CA SER A 150 -22.31 54.43 -52.35
C SER A 150 -22.41 54.31 -53.89
N SER A 151 -23.28 53.43 -54.37
CA SER A 151 -24.00 53.46 -55.69
C SER A 151 -25.01 52.28 -55.70
N SER A 152 -26.33 52.40 -55.91
CA SER A 152 -27.16 53.01 -56.99
C SER A 152 -27.15 52.18 -58.29
N ASP A 153 -28.26 51.69 -58.87
CA ASP A 153 -29.72 51.79 -58.60
C ASP A 153 -30.47 50.57 -59.19
N GLY A 154 -31.76 50.35 -58.85
CA GLY A 154 -32.67 49.54 -59.70
C GLY A 154 -33.78 48.71 -59.03
N GLU A 155 -34.88 49.35 -58.61
CA GLU A 155 -36.17 48.71 -58.22
C GLU A 155 -37.33 49.44 -58.95
N PRO A 156 -38.64 49.02 -58.93
CA PRO A 156 -39.31 48.22 -57.88
C PRO A 156 -40.33 47.13 -58.36
N SER A 157 -40.83 46.30 -57.42
CA SER A 157 -42.28 46.26 -57.08
C SER A 157 -42.67 45.19 -56.03
N ASN A 158 -43.12 45.66 -54.86
CA ASN A 158 -44.19 45.11 -53.99
C ASN A 158 -44.08 43.67 -53.39
N ALA A 159 -44.44 43.43 -52.12
CA ALA A 159 -44.68 44.31 -50.97
C ALA A 159 -44.77 43.49 -49.65
N ALA A 160 -44.22 44.05 -48.56
CA ALA A 160 -44.35 43.64 -47.14
C ALA A 160 -43.90 42.19 -46.75
N GLY A 161 -43.30 41.96 -45.57
CA GLY A 161 -42.82 42.90 -44.55
C GLY A 161 -42.40 42.15 -43.27
N ASP A 162 -41.23 42.50 -42.70
CA ASP A 162 -40.63 41.96 -41.46
C ASP A 162 -40.36 40.43 -41.38
N ARG A 163 -39.55 39.93 -40.43
CA ARG A 163 -38.15 40.24 -40.08
C ARG A 163 -37.59 39.11 -39.20
N ASP A 164 -36.27 39.10 -39.01
CA ASP A 164 -35.50 38.47 -37.92
C ASP A 164 -35.54 36.94 -37.67
N GLY A 165 -34.35 36.34 -37.79
CA GLY A 165 -33.63 36.03 -36.54
C GLY A 165 -33.64 34.60 -36.01
N PHE A 166 -33.44 33.58 -36.86
CA PHE A 166 -33.39 32.17 -36.42
C PHE A 166 -32.37 31.89 -35.30
N SER A 167 -32.82 31.16 -34.26
CA SER A 167 -31.96 30.40 -33.35
C SER A 167 -32.30 28.91 -33.43
N VAL A 168 -31.29 28.06 -33.62
CA VAL A 168 -31.45 26.65 -34.03
C VAL A 168 -31.76 25.71 -32.85
N LEU A 169 -31.62 26.16 -31.61
CA LEU A 169 -31.77 25.31 -30.41
C LEU A 169 -33.22 25.06 -29.95
N SER A 170 -34.22 25.70 -30.58
CA SER A 170 -35.64 25.57 -30.21
C SER A 170 -36.46 24.64 -31.12
N SER A 171 -35.91 24.17 -32.25
CA SER A 171 -36.67 23.41 -33.27
C SER A 171 -36.62 21.88 -33.14
N LEU A 172 -35.72 21.32 -32.32
CA LEU A 172 -35.49 19.88 -32.23
C LEU A 172 -36.20 19.15 -31.07
N LEU A 173 -37.12 19.83 -30.37
CA LEU A 173 -37.90 19.23 -29.27
C LEU A 173 -39.41 19.58 -29.33
N ARG A 174 -40.20 18.66 -29.92
CA ARG A 174 -41.50 18.11 -29.42
C ARG A 174 -42.73 18.16 -30.38
N SER A 175 -43.19 16.95 -30.74
CA SER A 175 -44.56 16.47 -31.05
C SER A 175 -45.39 16.93 -32.28
N SER A 176 -45.57 15.99 -33.24
CA SER A 176 -46.82 15.23 -33.58
C SER A 176 -48.15 15.93 -33.99
N PRO A 177 -49.12 15.24 -34.64
CA PRO A 177 -49.17 13.85 -35.16
C PRO A 177 -49.20 13.81 -36.73
N PRO A 178 -50.23 13.46 -37.55
CA PRO A 178 -51.61 12.95 -37.34
C PRO A 178 -51.94 11.55 -37.97
N GLU A 179 -53.23 11.33 -38.24
CA GLU A 179 -54.03 10.18 -38.73
C GLU A 179 -53.92 9.84 -40.24
N SER A 180 -54.45 8.72 -40.81
CA SER A 180 -55.12 7.47 -40.37
C SER A 180 -54.83 6.35 -41.44
N LEU A 181 -55.23 5.06 -41.40
CA LEU A 181 -56.47 4.35 -41.00
C LEU A 181 -56.16 2.83 -40.81
N SER A 182 -57.11 2.02 -40.33
CA SER A 182 -56.97 0.54 -40.13
C SER A 182 -58.04 -0.25 -40.91
N PRO A 183 -57.95 -1.60 -41.04
CA PRO A 183 -58.52 -2.49 -40.01
C PRO A 183 -57.89 -3.91 -39.82
N HIS A 184 -58.22 -4.57 -38.69
CA HIS A 184 -58.48 -6.02 -38.43
C HIS A 184 -57.67 -7.19 -39.11
N SER A 185 -57.48 -8.39 -38.50
CA SER A 185 -57.67 -8.90 -37.12
C SER A 185 -57.14 -10.35 -36.92
N LEU A 186 -56.88 -10.72 -35.64
CA LEU A 186 -57.11 -12.03 -34.98
C LEU A 186 -56.36 -13.36 -35.34
N SER A 187 -56.01 -14.05 -34.23
CA SER A 187 -56.09 -15.51 -33.96
C SER A 187 -55.32 -16.58 -34.77
N SER A 188 -54.28 -17.13 -34.12
CA SER A 188 -54.01 -18.56 -33.88
C SER A 188 -54.30 -19.66 -34.93
N SER A 189 -53.22 -20.37 -35.27
CA SER A 189 -53.07 -21.85 -35.30
C SER A 189 -53.00 -22.61 -36.64
N THR A 190 -52.00 -23.50 -36.68
CA THR A 190 -51.94 -24.80 -37.39
C THR A 190 -51.51 -24.85 -38.87
N THR A 191 -50.63 -25.84 -39.13
CA THR A 191 -50.37 -26.60 -40.37
C THR A 191 -49.32 -26.13 -41.40
N GLN A 192 -48.65 -27.18 -41.91
CA GLN A 192 -47.94 -27.38 -43.19
C GLN A 192 -48.76 -26.96 -44.44
N PRO A 193 -48.20 -26.89 -45.69
CA PRO A 193 -47.08 -27.73 -46.18
C PRO A 193 -46.06 -27.10 -47.16
N GLU A 194 -45.09 -27.94 -47.52
CA GLU A 194 -44.30 -27.88 -48.77
C GLU A 194 -45.22 -28.11 -50.00
N PRO A 195 -44.87 -27.67 -51.23
CA PRO A 195 -44.21 -28.64 -52.12
C PRO A 195 -43.25 -28.07 -53.21
N LYS A 196 -42.26 -28.89 -53.55
CA LYS A 196 -41.74 -29.24 -54.90
C LYS A 196 -41.67 -28.20 -56.04
N ASP A 197 -40.53 -28.24 -56.75
CA ASP A 197 -40.50 -28.07 -58.21
C ASP A 197 -39.69 -29.20 -58.91
N THR A 198 -39.62 -29.23 -60.26
CA THR A 198 -39.80 -30.49 -60.99
C THR A 198 -38.83 -30.79 -62.16
N ARG A 199 -38.02 -31.87 -62.02
CA ARG A 199 -37.44 -32.72 -63.11
C ARG A 199 -36.40 -32.05 -64.07
N PRO A 200 -35.81 -32.74 -65.10
CA PRO A 200 -35.65 -34.20 -65.37
C PRO A 200 -34.24 -34.70 -65.84
N SER A 201 -33.93 -36.01 -65.63
CA SER A 201 -33.01 -36.88 -66.45
C SER A 201 -31.51 -36.49 -66.61
N ALA A 202 -30.51 -37.34 -66.95
CA ALA A 202 -30.31 -38.80 -67.16
C ALA A 202 -28.77 -39.06 -67.38
N ALA A 203 -28.13 -40.25 -67.29
CA ALA A 203 -28.42 -41.57 -66.69
C ALA A 203 -27.13 -42.49 -66.68
N ARG A 204 -27.28 -43.81 -66.89
CA ARG A 204 -26.32 -44.94 -67.02
C ARG A 204 -25.02 -44.65 -67.86
N THR A 205 -23.84 -45.31 -67.68
CA THR A 205 -23.57 -46.72 -67.30
C THR A 205 -22.10 -47.03 -66.86
N LYS A 206 -21.89 -47.98 -65.91
CA LYS A 206 -20.74 -48.95 -65.72
C LYS A 206 -19.25 -48.52 -65.84
N SER A 207 -18.42 -48.85 -64.81
CA SER A 207 -17.28 -49.84 -64.84
C SER A 207 -15.93 -49.47 -64.13
N LYS A 208 -15.49 -50.31 -63.15
CA LYS A 208 -14.09 -50.62 -62.69
C LYS A 208 -13.24 -49.50 -62.00
N ARG A 209 -12.17 -49.76 -61.19
CA ARG A 209 -11.69 -50.92 -60.38
C ARG A 209 -10.36 -50.63 -59.60
N ARG A 210 -10.33 -50.81 -58.26
CA ARG A 210 -9.13 -51.02 -57.38
C ARG A 210 -8.08 -49.85 -57.33
N GLN A 211 -7.00 -49.83 -56.52
CA GLN A 211 -6.45 -50.79 -55.51
C GLN A 211 -5.76 -50.09 -54.30
N SER A 212 -5.54 -50.85 -53.22
CA SER A 212 -4.71 -50.54 -52.03
C SER A 212 -3.24 -50.97 -52.19
N VAL A 213 -2.36 -50.62 -51.22
CA VAL A 213 -1.33 -51.51 -50.62
C VAL A 213 -0.68 -50.87 -49.35
N VAL A 214 -0.05 -51.71 -48.50
CA VAL A 214 0.62 -51.39 -47.22
C VAL A 214 2.09 -51.88 -47.30
N PRO A 215 3.02 -51.47 -46.42
CA PRO A 215 3.55 -52.48 -45.48
C PRO A 215 3.96 -51.96 -44.08
N GLU A 216 3.98 -52.89 -43.12
CA GLU A 216 4.65 -52.83 -41.80
C GLU A 216 6.12 -53.34 -41.95
N PRO A 217 7.07 -53.21 -40.98
CA PRO A 217 7.06 -54.13 -39.82
C PRO A 217 7.81 -53.70 -38.50
N SER A 218 7.50 -54.44 -37.42
CA SER A 218 8.37 -55.00 -36.35
C SER A 218 9.44 -54.19 -35.55
N VAL A 219 9.19 -54.09 -34.23
CA VAL A 219 10.02 -54.46 -33.04
C VAL A 219 11.55 -54.15 -32.99
N GLU A 220 12.00 -53.34 -32.00
CA GLU A 220 12.95 -53.67 -30.90
C GLU A 220 13.39 -52.43 -30.06
N THR A 221 13.95 -52.63 -28.86
CA THR A 221 14.39 -51.61 -27.86
C THR A 221 15.94 -51.45 -27.90
N PRO A 222 16.58 -50.31 -27.49
CA PRO A 222 16.73 -49.97 -26.05
C PRO A 222 17.05 -48.51 -25.61
N LEU A 223 16.91 -48.28 -24.29
CA LEU A 223 17.71 -47.46 -23.35
C LEU A 223 18.60 -46.28 -23.85
N LEU A 224 18.31 -45.04 -23.39
CA LEU A 224 19.12 -44.25 -22.41
C LEU A 224 18.61 -42.78 -22.21
N ARG A 225 19.30 -42.03 -21.33
CA ARG A 225 19.24 -40.57 -20.99
C ARG A 225 18.60 -39.64 -22.06
N GLY A 226 17.93 -38.54 -21.72
CA GLY A 226 17.75 -37.85 -20.43
C GLY A 226 17.94 -36.32 -20.57
N THR A 227 17.27 -35.53 -19.71
CA THR A 227 17.31 -34.04 -19.61
C THR A 227 16.60 -33.20 -20.71
N THR A 228 15.62 -32.40 -20.26
CA THR A 228 15.19 -31.06 -20.76
C THR A 228 14.99 -30.78 -22.27
N PRO A 229 13.74 -30.51 -22.72
CA PRO A 229 13.48 -29.79 -23.96
C PRO A 229 13.44 -28.26 -23.74
N GLN A 230 14.12 -27.50 -24.59
CA GLN A 230 13.91 -26.06 -24.77
C GLN A 230 13.08 -25.84 -26.04
N ALA A 231 12.27 -24.79 -26.09
CA ALA A 231 11.25 -24.61 -27.13
C ALA A 231 11.79 -24.07 -28.47
N THR A 232 11.12 -24.39 -29.57
CA THR A 232 11.28 -23.75 -30.89
C THR A 232 9.89 -23.56 -31.52
N TYR A 233 9.71 -22.44 -32.24
CA TYR A 233 8.44 -22.02 -32.81
C TYR A 233 8.15 -22.63 -34.19
N SER A 234 6.88 -22.61 -34.59
CA SER A 234 6.48 -22.38 -35.99
C SER A 234 5.17 -21.57 -36.04
N TYR A 235 4.92 -20.91 -37.17
CA TYR A 235 3.81 -19.99 -37.45
C TYR A 235 2.62 -20.69 -38.12
N ASP A 236 1.39 -20.17 -37.98
CA ASP A 236 0.79 -19.29 -39.00
C ASP A 236 -0.48 -18.55 -38.48
N ASN A 237 -1.06 -17.69 -39.33
CA ASN A 237 -1.95 -16.58 -39.00
C ASN A 237 -3.45 -16.87 -39.20
N ALA A 238 -4.30 -16.22 -38.38
CA ALA A 238 -5.65 -15.81 -38.76
C ALA A 238 -6.13 -14.62 -37.90
N VAL A 239 -6.74 -13.61 -38.53
CA VAL A 239 -7.28 -12.41 -37.86
C VAL A 239 -8.66 -12.71 -37.26
N ASN A 240 -8.98 -12.12 -36.10
CA ASN A 240 -10.39 -11.94 -35.71
C ASN A 240 -10.62 -10.73 -34.79
N VAL A 241 -11.86 -10.24 -34.76
CA VAL A 241 -12.27 -8.93 -34.23
C VAL A 241 -13.29 -9.08 -33.09
N GLU A 242 -13.37 -8.07 -32.21
CA GLU A 242 -14.43 -7.83 -31.20
C GLU A 242 -14.85 -8.96 -30.22
N GLY A 243 -14.47 -8.75 -28.95
CA GLY A 243 -15.42 -7.99 -28.12
C GLY A 243 -16.59 -8.71 -27.43
N GLN A 244 -16.54 -10.01 -27.10
CA GLN A 244 -17.53 -10.62 -26.19
C GLN A 244 -16.93 -11.22 -24.91
N LYS A 245 -17.41 -10.76 -23.74
CA LYS A 245 -17.14 -11.36 -22.42
C LYS A 245 -18.01 -12.62 -22.25
N PRO A 246 -17.45 -13.84 -22.13
CA PRO A 246 -18.26 -15.04 -21.95
C PRO A 246 -18.92 -15.07 -20.56
N ARG A 247 -20.26 -15.17 -20.53
CA ARG A 247 -21.05 -15.31 -19.29
C ARG A 247 -20.66 -16.58 -18.53
N VAL A 248 -20.12 -16.43 -17.32
CA VAL A 248 -19.74 -17.55 -16.44
C VAL A 248 -20.98 -18.26 -15.90
N LYS A 249 -21.39 -19.37 -16.55
CA LYS A 249 -22.32 -20.35 -15.94
C LYS A 249 -21.57 -21.35 -15.05
N LYS A 250 -22.28 -21.85 -14.03
CA LYS A 250 -21.77 -22.55 -12.83
C LYS A 250 -20.85 -23.75 -13.14
N ARG A 251 -19.52 -23.57 -13.01
CA ARG A 251 -18.49 -24.59 -13.30
C ARG A 251 -18.01 -25.41 -12.08
N TRP A 252 -18.81 -25.48 -11.00
CA TRP A 252 -18.40 -26.08 -9.71
C TRP A 252 -18.66 -27.58 -9.60
N TYR A 253 -19.85 -28.08 -10.01
CA TYR A 253 -20.16 -29.51 -10.05
C TYR A 253 -19.11 -30.34 -10.82
N ALA A 254 -18.64 -29.82 -11.97
CA ALA A 254 -17.61 -30.47 -12.77
C ALA A 254 -16.26 -30.62 -12.05
N ARG A 255 -15.96 -29.79 -11.03
CA ARG A 255 -14.75 -29.94 -10.20
C ARG A 255 -14.94 -31.01 -9.14
N LEU A 256 -16.10 -31.07 -8.48
CA LEU A 256 -16.45 -32.14 -7.53
C LEU A 256 -16.48 -33.51 -8.22
N ALA A 257 -17.17 -33.62 -9.36
CA ALA A 257 -17.25 -34.84 -10.16
C ALA A 257 -15.93 -35.26 -10.82
N LYS A 258 -14.88 -34.43 -10.77
CA LYS A 258 -13.50 -34.82 -11.13
C LYS A 258 -12.71 -35.24 -9.91
N ARG A 259 -12.75 -34.45 -8.82
CA ARG A 259 -12.07 -34.75 -7.55
C ARG A 259 -12.55 -36.06 -6.91
N GLY A 260 -13.83 -36.39 -7.04
CA GLY A 260 -14.37 -37.69 -6.61
C GLY A 260 -13.71 -38.87 -7.30
N ARG A 261 -13.59 -38.83 -8.63
CA ARG A 261 -12.90 -39.88 -9.42
C ARG A 261 -11.38 -39.92 -9.19
N GLU A 262 -10.76 -38.78 -8.89
CA GLU A 262 -9.35 -38.73 -8.47
C GLU A 262 -9.13 -39.36 -7.09
N VAL A 263 -10.09 -39.27 -6.16
CA VAL A 263 -10.05 -39.98 -4.87
C VAL A 263 -10.35 -41.48 -5.04
N GLU A 264 -11.38 -41.83 -5.81
CA GLU A 264 -11.77 -43.20 -6.14
C GLU A 264 -10.63 -43.98 -6.81
N GLY A 265 -9.88 -43.34 -7.71
CA GLY A 265 -8.67 -43.89 -8.32
C GLY A 265 -7.54 -44.15 -7.31
N HIS A 266 -7.31 -43.24 -6.35
CA HIS A 266 -6.32 -43.46 -5.30
C HIS A 266 -6.74 -44.55 -4.30
N VAL A 267 -8.02 -44.59 -3.90
CA VAL A 267 -8.55 -45.61 -2.98
C VAL A 267 -8.50 -46.99 -3.62
N SER A 268 -8.97 -47.13 -4.86
CA SER A 268 -8.89 -48.41 -5.58
C SER A 268 -7.45 -48.88 -5.81
N HIS A 269 -6.52 -47.98 -6.13
CA HIS A 269 -5.10 -48.32 -6.23
C HIS A 269 -4.49 -48.69 -4.86
N ALA A 270 -4.85 -48.00 -3.78
CA ALA A 270 -4.38 -48.34 -2.43
C ALA A 270 -4.90 -49.71 -1.98
N VAL A 271 -6.20 -49.98 -2.17
CA VAL A 271 -6.82 -51.29 -1.89
C VAL A 271 -6.18 -52.39 -2.73
N ALA A 272 -5.91 -52.16 -4.03
CA ALA A 272 -5.24 -53.13 -4.89
C ALA A 272 -3.77 -53.42 -4.48
N VAL A 273 -3.10 -52.50 -3.80
CA VAL A 273 -1.74 -52.69 -3.25
C VAL A 273 -1.77 -53.39 -1.88
N VAL A 274 -2.75 -53.07 -1.02
CA VAL A 274 -2.99 -53.76 0.25
C VAL A 274 -3.42 -55.21 0.02
N ALA A 275 -4.27 -55.48 -0.98
CA ALA A 275 -4.73 -56.82 -1.34
C ALA A 275 -3.67 -57.72 -2.03
N ASN A 276 -2.48 -57.19 -2.36
CA ASN A 276 -1.42 -57.93 -3.07
C ASN A 276 -0.14 -58.08 -2.21
N PRO A 277 -0.11 -59.00 -1.23
CA PRO A 277 1.03 -59.17 -0.32
C PRO A 277 2.35 -59.56 -1.01
N ARG A 278 2.32 -60.05 -2.26
CA ARG A 278 3.54 -60.32 -3.07
C ARG A 278 4.26 -59.06 -3.57
N ARG A 279 3.68 -57.85 -3.44
CA ARG A 279 4.33 -56.57 -3.78
C ARG A 279 4.86 -55.81 -2.56
N TRP A 280 4.77 -56.39 -1.37
CA TRP A 280 5.19 -55.74 -0.13
C TRP A 280 6.69 -55.88 0.07
N ASP A 281 7.45 -54.80 -0.16
CA ASP A 281 8.86 -54.75 0.22
C ASP A 281 8.96 -54.79 1.76
N ARG A 282 9.49 -55.92 2.27
CA ARG A 282 9.60 -56.20 3.70
C ARG A 282 10.34 -55.11 4.48
N ARG A 283 11.30 -54.39 3.85
CA ARG A 283 12.02 -53.29 4.51
C ARG A 283 11.11 -52.08 4.71
N ILE A 284 10.39 -51.67 3.66
CA ILE A 284 9.47 -50.52 3.71
C ILE A 284 8.29 -50.81 4.64
N VAL A 285 7.80 -52.05 4.67
CA VAL A 285 6.76 -52.47 5.64
C VAL A 285 7.29 -52.44 7.07
N TRP A 286 8.49 -52.96 7.35
CA TRP A 286 9.08 -52.89 8.69
C TRP A 286 9.30 -51.43 9.14
N GLU A 287 9.85 -50.59 8.25
CA GLU A 287 10.11 -49.18 8.52
C GLU A 287 8.82 -48.40 8.82
N LYS A 288 7.75 -48.58 8.03
CA LYS A 288 6.50 -47.82 8.17
C LYS A 288 5.47 -48.40 9.13
N ALA A 289 5.45 -49.73 9.32
CA ALA A 289 4.46 -50.40 10.18
C ALA A 289 4.99 -50.74 11.58
N VAL A 290 6.32 -50.69 11.81
CA VAL A 290 6.92 -50.97 13.12
C VAL A 290 7.80 -49.81 13.58
N VAL A 291 8.85 -49.45 12.83
CA VAL A 291 9.83 -48.44 13.28
C VAL A 291 9.19 -47.05 13.39
N GLU A 292 8.38 -46.64 12.42
CA GLU A 292 7.72 -45.33 12.40
C GLU A 292 6.69 -45.16 13.54
N PRO A 293 5.74 -46.08 13.80
CA PRO A 293 4.91 -46.05 15.00
C PRO A 293 5.71 -46.04 16.31
N VAL A 294 6.69 -46.93 16.47
CA VAL A 294 7.51 -47.01 17.70
C VAL A 294 8.30 -45.71 17.93
N SER A 295 8.77 -45.05 16.86
CA SER A 295 9.48 -43.76 16.95
C SER A 295 8.64 -42.62 17.53
N VAL A 296 7.30 -42.69 17.46
CA VAL A 296 6.40 -41.66 17.98
C VAL A 296 5.70 -42.04 19.28
N LEU A 297 5.73 -43.31 19.72
CA LEU A 297 5.10 -43.74 20.97
C LEU A 297 5.47 -42.89 22.20
N PRO A 298 6.73 -42.44 22.41
CA PRO A 298 7.06 -41.57 23.55
C PRO A 298 6.37 -40.20 23.51
N ALA A 299 6.20 -39.62 22.31
CA ALA A 299 5.45 -38.37 22.13
C ALA A 299 3.96 -38.58 22.34
N VAL A 300 3.43 -39.71 21.85
CA VAL A 300 2.03 -40.08 22.04
C VAL A 300 1.72 -40.35 23.52
N ALA A 301 2.64 -40.95 24.28
CA ALA A 301 2.46 -41.13 25.73
C ALA A 301 2.35 -39.80 26.47
N VAL A 302 3.19 -38.81 26.14
CA VAL A 302 3.09 -37.45 26.71
C VAL A 302 1.80 -36.76 26.27
N GLY A 303 1.43 -36.83 24.98
CA GLY A 303 0.18 -36.27 24.48
C GLY A 303 -1.07 -36.90 25.10
N LEU A 304 -1.04 -38.21 25.36
CA LEU A 304 -2.13 -38.93 26.01
C LEU A 304 -2.26 -38.52 27.47
N LEU A 305 -1.14 -38.38 28.18
CA LEU A 305 -1.13 -37.88 29.56
C LEU A 305 -1.70 -36.47 29.66
N LEU A 306 -1.34 -35.57 28.73
CA LEU A 306 -1.91 -34.22 28.63
C LEU A 306 -3.43 -34.28 28.42
N ASN A 307 -3.90 -35.09 27.47
CA ASN A 307 -5.33 -35.26 27.22
C ASN A 307 -6.09 -35.84 28.44
N ILE A 308 -5.45 -36.66 29.28
CA ILE A 308 -6.06 -37.17 30.53
C ILE A 308 -6.10 -36.09 31.61
N LEU A 309 -5.04 -35.30 31.74
CA LEU A 309 -4.95 -34.17 32.67
C LEU A 309 -6.01 -33.10 32.36
N ASP A 310 -6.04 -32.62 31.12
CA ASP A 310 -7.00 -31.59 30.67
C ASP A 310 -8.45 -32.09 30.84
N ALA A 311 -8.72 -33.38 30.60
CA ALA A 311 -10.02 -34.01 30.84
C ALA A 311 -10.44 -33.96 32.32
N LEU A 312 -9.51 -34.14 33.25
CA LEU A 312 -9.78 -34.02 34.68
C LEU A 312 -9.99 -32.59 35.12
N SER A 313 -9.02 -31.73 34.81
CA SER A 313 -9.00 -30.36 35.32
C SER A 313 -10.18 -29.55 34.79
N TYR A 314 -10.56 -29.74 33.52
CA TYR A 314 -11.55 -28.89 32.84
C TYR A 314 -12.78 -29.68 32.40
N GLY A 315 -12.60 -30.89 31.86
CA GLY A 315 -13.72 -31.76 31.49
C GLY A 315 -14.61 -32.16 32.68
N MET A 316 -14.05 -32.39 33.88
CA MET A 316 -14.86 -32.70 35.08
C MET A 316 -15.70 -31.50 35.52
N ILE A 317 -15.14 -30.28 35.48
CA ILE A 317 -15.82 -29.04 35.89
C ILE A 317 -16.65 -28.41 34.77
N LEU A 318 -16.82 -29.06 33.62
CA LEU A 318 -17.60 -28.55 32.48
C LEU A 318 -19.06 -28.21 32.85
N PHE A 319 -19.61 -28.95 33.82
CA PHE A 319 -20.87 -28.64 34.48
C PHE A 319 -20.59 -28.05 35.88
N PRO A 320 -21.41 -27.11 36.37
CA PRO A 320 -21.20 -26.50 37.68
C PRO A 320 -21.58 -27.45 38.82
N LEU A 321 -20.70 -28.40 39.15
CA LEU A 321 -20.96 -29.52 40.09
C LEU A 321 -21.41 -29.09 41.49
N GLY A 322 -21.14 -27.85 41.90
CA GLY A 322 -21.63 -27.25 43.16
C GLY A 322 -23.15 -26.98 43.19
N LYS A 323 -23.85 -27.11 42.06
CA LYS A 323 -25.32 -27.08 41.97
C LYS A 323 -25.87 -28.52 42.04
N PRO A 324 -26.90 -28.81 42.87
CA PRO A 324 -27.43 -30.18 43.02
C PRO A 324 -27.86 -30.85 41.71
N ILE A 325 -28.41 -30.08 40.76
CA ILE A 325 -28.82 -30.55 39.42
C ILE A 325 -27.65 -31.15 38.63
N PHE A 326 -26.43 -30.65 38.84
CA PHE A 326 -25.24 -30.98 38.04
C PHE A 326 -24.24 -31.88 38.76
N GLN A 327 -24.43 -32.16 40.06
CA GLN A 327 -23.45 -32.81 40.94
C GLN A 327 -22.91 -34.15 40.42
N HIS A 328 -23.72 -34.91 39.66
CA HIS A 328 -23.33 -36.22 39.11
C HIS A 328 -22.70 -36.17 37.71
N LEU A 329 -22.69 -35.02 37.01
CA LEU A 329 -22.36 -34.97 35.58
C LEU A 329 -20.84 -34.86 35.25
N GLY A 330 -19.94 -34.97 36.23
CA GLY A 330 -18.50 -34.88 35.98
C GLY A 330 -17.96 -35.99 35.05
N SER A 331 -18.53 -37.20 35.13
CA SER A 331 -18.34 -38.33 34.21
C SER A 331 -18.75 -38.01 32.77
N ALA A 332 -19.92 -37.36 32.61
CA ALA A 332 -20.43 -36.91 31.33
C ALA A 332 -19.55 -35.80 30.74
N GLY A 333 -19.10 -34.84 31.55
CA GLY A 333 -18.20 -33.76 31.14
C GLY A 333 -16.85 -34.26 30.63
N ILE A 334 -16.20 -35.18 31.35
CA ILE A 334 -14.98 -35.89 30.91
C ILE A 334 -15.20 -36.56 29.54
N SER A 335 -16.35 -37.20 29.34
CA SER A 335 -16.69 -37.89 28.09
C SER A 335 -16.91 -36.92 26.93
N ILE A 336 -17.60 -35.79 27.18
CA ILE A 336 -17.80 -34.70 26.21
C ILE A 336 -16.45 -34.09 25.78
N TYR A 337 -15.57 -33.80 26.74
CA TYR A 337 -14.21 -33.30 26.48
C TYR A 337 -13.42 -34.26 25.58
N TYR A 338 -13.42 -35.57 25.87
CA TYR A 338 -12.69 -36.54 25.05
C TYR A 338 -13.22 -36.60 23.61
N VAL A 339 -14.54 -36.47 23.39
CA VAL A 339 -15.10 -36.40 22.03
C VAL A 339 -14.61 -35.15 21.28
N SER A 340 -14.58 -33.98 21.93
CA SER A 340 -14.05 -32.74 21.31
C SER A 340 -12.58 -32.88 20.93
N THR A 341 -11.79 -33.46 21.83
CA THR A 341 -10.36 -33.73 21.68
C THR A 341 -10.08 -34.73 20.55
N ILE A 342 -10.84 -35.83 20.46
CA ILE A 342 -10.69 -36.83 19.39
C ILE A 342 -11.08 -36.24 18.03
N VAL A 343 -12.22 -35.55 17.94
CA VAL A 343 -12.69 -34.91 16.70
C VAL A 343 -11.65 -33.90 16.18
N SER A 344 -11.18 -33.02 17.06
CA SER A 344 -10.21 -32.00 16.70
C SER A 344 -8.84 -32.57 16.35
N GLN A 345 -8.34 -33.55 17.10
CA GLN A 345 -7.08 -34.21 16.79
C GLN A 345 -7.08 -34.85 15.41
N LEU A 346 -8.16 -35.54 15.02
CA LEU A 346 -8.31 -36.12 13.67
C LEU A 346 -8.30 -35.04 12.58
N ILE A 347 -8.97 -33.92 12.81
CA ILE A 347 -9.12 -32.82 11.85
C ILE A 347 -7.80 -32.05 11.67
N PHE A 348 -7.13 -31.67 12.76
CA PHE A 348 -5.83 -31.01 12.73
C PHE A 348 -4.74 -31.92 12.13
N SER A 349 -4.62 -33.19 12.56
CA SER A 349 -3.64 -34.14 12.02
C SER A 349 -3.78 -34.36 10.51
N SER A 350 -5.01 -34.30 9.99
CA SER A 350 -5.31 -34.49 8.57
C SER A 350 -4.96 -33.29 7.70
N SER A 351 -5.19 -32.06 8.19
CA SER A 351 -5.23 -30.87 7.32
C SER A 351 -4.38 -29.68 7.78
N SER A 352 -3.93 -29.60 9.03
CA SER A 352 -3.12 -28.47 9.50
C SER A 352 -1.75 -28.44 8.80
N ILE A 353 -1.14 -27.26 8.74
CA ILE A 353 0.28 -27.13 8.40
C ILE A 353 1.15 -27.83 9.46
N PHE A 354 0.79 -27.71 10.74
CA PHE A 354 1.53 -28.30 11.85
C PHE A 354 1.23 -29.80 11.95
N ARG A 355 2.22 -30.62 11.59
CA ARG A 355 2.07 -32.09 11.52
C ARG A 355 1.82 -32.76 12.87
N GLY A 356 2.22 -32.10 13.95
CA GLY A 356 2.03 -32.51 15.34
C GLY A 356 1.09 -31.59 16.13
N ALA A 357 0.17 -30.88 15.47
CA ALA A 357 -0.87 -30.11 16.16
C ALA A 357 -1.63 -30.98 17.16
N VAL A 358 -1.81 -30.48 18.39
CA VAL A 358 -2.68 -31.08 19.40
C VAL A 358 -3.96 -30.26 19.52
N GLY A 359 -5.10 -30.94 19.35
CA GLY A 359 -6.44 -30.37 19.52
C GLY A 359 -7.01 -30.72 20.90
N SER A 360 -7.55 -29.74 21.62
CA SER A 360 -8.17 -29.89 22.95
C SER A 360 -9.13 -28.73 23.22
N GLU A 361 -9.85 -28.77 24.33
CA GLU A 361 -10.57 -27.62 24.90
C GLU A 361 -9.57 -26.55 25.43
N LEU A 362 -10.07 -25.48 26.04
CA LEU A 362 -9.32 -24.44 26.75
C LEU A 362 -10.02 -24.18 28.09
N ILE A 363 -9.31 -24.09 29.22
CA ILE A 363 -9.94 -23.81 30.53
C ILE A 363 -10.76 -22.51 30.49
N GLU A 364 -10.28 -21.53 29.74
CA GLU A 364 -10.85 -20.18 29.69
C GLU A 364 -12.28 -20.13 29.10
N VAL A 365 -12.79 -21.23 28.54
CA VAL A 365 -14.20 -21.31 28.09
C VAL A 365 -15.18 -21.82 29.17
N VAL A 366 -14.71 -22.47 30.23
CA VAL A 366 -15.55 -23.03 31.31
C VAL A 366 -16.43 -21.98 32.01
N PRO A 367 -15.98 -20.74 32.30
CA PRO A 367 -16.85 -19.71 32.89
C PRO A 367 -18.05 -19.34 32.02
N PHE A 368 -17.91 -19.41 30.68
CA PHE A 368 -19.03 -19.18 29.76
C PHE A 368 -20.02 -20.35 29.78
N PHE A 369 -19.53 -21.60 29.90
CA PHE A 369 -20.40 -22.76 30.08
C PHE A 369 -21.19 -22.69 31.40
N HIS A 370 -20.54 -22.33 32.52
CA HIS A 370 -21.22 -22.13 33.80
C HIS A 370 -22.25 -21.01 33.75
N ASN A 371 -21.93 -19.87 33.13
CA ASN A 371 -22.87 -18.77 32.92
C ASN A 371 -24.11 -19.22 32.13
N MET A 372 -23.93 -19.96 31.03
CA MET A 372 -25.05 -20.51 30.25
C MET A 372 -25.88 -21.51 31.06
N ALA A 373 -25.24 -22.42 31.81
CA ALA A 373 -25.94 -23.38 32.68
C ALA A 373 -26.75 -22.67 33.79
N GLN A 374 -26.20 -21.61 34.39
CA GLN A 374 -26.89 -20.79 35.38
C GLN A 374 -28.11 -20.10 34.77
N THR A 375 -27.96 -19.36 33.66
CA THR A 375 -29.08 -18.66 33.01
C THR A 375 -30.16 -19.63 32.52
N ILE A 376 -29.80 -20.82 32.03
CA ILE A 376 -30.77 -21.87 31.70
C ILE A 376 -31.50 -22.38 32.96
N THR A 377 -30.80 -22.55 34.08
CA THR A 377 -31.41 -22.94 35.37
C THR A 377 -32.39 -21.87 35.87
N GLU A 378 -32.04 -20.59 35.75
CA GLU A 378 -32.87 -19.44 36.15
C GLU A 378 -34.14 -19.29 35.29
N ILE A 379 -34.10 -19.63 34.00
CA ILE A 379 -35.25 -19.54 33.08
C ILE A 379 -36.15 -20.78 33.13
N VAL A 380 -35.58 -21.97 33.27
CA VAL A 380 -36.33 -23.24 33.24
C VAL A 380 -36.86 -23.63 34.62
N GLY A 381 -36.20 -23.18 35.70
CA GLY A 381 -36.53 -23.46 37.09
C GLY A 381 -35.90 -24.76 37.61
N GLU A 382 -35.48 -24.76 38.87
CA GLU A 382 -34.84 -25.92 39.52
C GLU A 382 -35.80 -27.13 39.67
N ASP A 383 -37.12 -26.92 39.54
CA ASP A 383 -38.16 -27.96 39.58
C ASP A 383 -38.09 -28.98 38.42
N ASN A 384 -37.41 -28.66 37.30
CA ASN A 384 -37.35 -29.50 36.10
C ASN A 384 -35.89 -29.86 35.72
N PRO A 385 -35.15 -30.62 36.56
CA PRO A 385 -33.72 -30.86 36.39
C PRO A 385 -33.37 -31.49 35.04
N ASP A 386 -34.14 -32.46 34.56
CA ASP A 386 -33.90 -33.11 33.24
C ASP A 386 -34.01 -32.12 32.07
N ALA A 387 -34.92 -31.14 32.17
CA ALA A 387 -35.09 -30.09 31.16
C ALA A 387 -33.95 -29.06 31.23
N VAL A 388 -33.48 -28.70 32.43
CA VAL A 388 -32.28 -27.88 32.64
C VAL A 388 -31.05 -28.54 32.01
N ILE A 389 -30.81 -29.83 32.30
CA ILE A 389 -29.67 -30.59 31.78
C ILE A 389 -29.75 -30.73 30.25
N ALA A 390 -30.90 -31.16 29.71
CA ALA A 390 -31.08 -31.35 28.27
C ALA A 390 -30.96 -30.03 27.48
N THR A 391 -31.43 -28.92 28.05
CA THR A 391 -31.25 -27.58 27.44
C THR A 391 -29.81 -27.11 27.53
N THR A 392 -29.11 -27.36 28.65
CA THR A 392 -27.71 -26.98 28.85
C THR A 392 -26.76 -27.70 27.88
N ILE A 393 -26.87 -29.02 27.74
CA ILE A 393 -25.99 -29.80 26.86
C ILE A 393 -26.22 -29.45 25.37
N VAL A 394 -27.47 -29.17 24.97
CA VAL A 394 -27.80 -28.67 23.63
C VAL A 394 -27.28 -27.24 23.42
N ALA A 395 -27.33 -26.36 24.41
CA ALA A 395 -26.73 -25.03 24.33
C ALA A 395 -25.21 -25.10 24.14
N TYR A 396 -24.52 -25.97 24.88
CA TYR A 396 -23.07 -26.20 24.75
C TYR A 396 -22.70 -26.63 23.31
N ALA A 397 -23.33 -27.67 22.77
CA ALA A 397 -23.08 -28.12 21.40
C ALA A 397 -23.47 -27.09 20.32
N THR A 398 -24.58 -26.37 20.53
CA THR A 398 -25.02 -25.28 19.63
C THR A 398 -23.98 -24.15 19.61
N SER A 399 -23.39 -23.82 20.76
CA SER A 399 -22.32 -22.82 20.84
C SER A 399 -21.08 -23.27 20.04
N SER A 400 -20.70 -24.55 20.09
CA SER A 400 -19.60 -25.10 19.30
C SER A 400 -19.88 -25.05 17.79
N MET A 401 -21.12 -25.35 17.37
CA MET A 401 -21.55 -25.15 15.99
C MET A 401 -21.49 -23.67 15.55
N LEU A 402 -21.88 -22.74 16.41
CA LEU A 402 -21.80 -21.30 16.15
C LEU A 402 -20.35 -20.82 16.01
N THR A 403 -19.48 -21.19 16.95
CA THR A 403 -18.04 -20.89 16.91
C THR A 403 -17.41 -21.44 15.62
N GLY A 404 -17.73 -22.69 15.26
CA GLY A 404 -17.26 -23.32 14.03
C GLY A 404 -17.73 -22.62 12.75
N LEU A 405 -18.98 -22.20 12.69
CA LEU A 405 -19.53 -21.42 11.58
C LEU A 405 -18.80 -20.07 11.43
N VAL A 406 -18.55 -19.37 12.54
CA VAL A 406 -17.90 -18.05 12.53
C VAL A 406 -16.44 -18.15 12.06
N PHE A 407 -15.63 -19.09 12.58
CA PHE A 407 -14.25 -19.27 12.09
C PHE A 407 -14.19 -19.68 10.62
N TYR A 408 -15.10 -20.55 10.17
CA TYR A 408 -15.21 -20.93 8.76
C TYR A 408 -15.54 -19.71 7.87
N LEU A 409 -16.47 -18.84 8.30
CA LEU A 409 -16.80 -17.61 7.60
C LEU A 409 -15.61 -16.62 7.59
N MET A 410 -14.92 -16.41 8.71
CA MET A 410 -13.73 -15.56 8.80
C MET A 410 -12.65 -16.00 7.80
N GLY A 411 -12.25 -17.27 7.83
CA GLY A 411 -11.26 -17.80 6.89
C GLY A 411 -11.75 -17.80 5.43
N LYS A 412 -13.06 -17.93 5.19
CA LYS A 412 -13.66 -17.84 3.84
C LYS A 412 -13.66 -16.41 3.28
N PHE A 413 -13.91 -15.41 4.11
CA PHE A 413 -13.84 -13.98 3.75
C PHE A 413 -12.42 -13.39 3.82
N LYS A 414 -11.45 -14.20 4.26
CA LYS A 414 -10.02 -13.88 4.38
C LYS A 414 -9.62 -12.96 5.53
N PHE A 415 -10.28 -13.05 6.68
CA PHE A 415 -9.95 -12.22 7.84
C PHE A 415 -8.56 -12.50 8.45
N GLY A 416 -7.88 -13.59 8.07
CA GLY A 416 -6.54 -13.93 8.57
C GLY A 416 -5.47 -12.87 8.28
N TYR A 417 -5.62 -12.02 7.25
CA TYR A 417 -4.66 -10.93 7.01
C TYR A 417 -4.66 -9.88 8.15
N MET A 418 -5.79 -9.69 8.86
CA MET A 418 -5.90 -8.67 9.89
C MET A 418 -4.98 -8.95 11.09
N VAL A 419 -4.67 -10.22 11.33
CA VAL A 419 -3.73 -10.67 12.37
C VAL A 419 -2.31 -10.17 12.12
N GLY A 420 -1.94 -9.94 10.85
CA GLY A 420 -0.67 -9.33 10.48
C GLY A 420 -0.48 -7.90 10.99
N PHE A 421 -1.53 -7.23 11.46
CA PHE A 421 -1.45 -5.91 12.09
C PHE A 421 -1.29 -5.96 13.62
N ILE A 422 -1.46 -7.12 14.27
CA ILE A 422 -1.26 -7.25 15.72
C ILE A 422 0.23 -7.13 16.02
N PRO A 423 0.70 -6.09 16.74
CA PRO A 423 2.14 -5.92 16.96
C PRO A 423 2.73 -7.07 17.77
N ARG A 424 3.89 -7.56 17.34
CA ARG A 424 4.56 -8.74 17.90
C ARG A 424 4.76 -8.69 19.42
N HIS A 425 4.90 -7.50 20.01
CA HIS A 425 5.03 -7.35 21.46
C HIS A 425 3.73 -7.65 22.23
N ILE A 426 2.53 -7.51 21.63
CA ILE A 426 1.29 -7.99 22.26
C ILE A 426 1.34 -9.52 22.37
N LEU A 427 1.63 -10.21 21.25
CA LEU A 427 1.70 -11.68 21.21
C LEU A 427 2.71 -12.24 22.22
N ILE A 428 3.87 -11.58 22.36
CA ILE A 428 4.89 -11.88 23.37
C ILE A 428 4.33 -11.67 24.79
N GLY A 429 3.60 -10.58 25.05
CA GLY A 429 2.90 -10.34 26.31
C GLY A 429 1.89 -11.44 26.66
N CYS A 430 1.07 -11.85 25.68
CA CYS A 430 0.10 -12.94 25.85
C CYS A 430 0.77 -14.28 26.22
N ILE A 431 1.87 -14.64 25.53
CA ILE A 431 2.65 -15.85 25.84
C ILE A 431 3.21 -15.79 27.28
N GLY A 432 3.66 -14.61 27.73
CA GLY A 432 4.15 -14.42 29.09
C GLY A 432 3.06 -14.49 30.15
N GLY A 433 1.87 -13.96 29.86
CA GLY A 433 0.70 -14.05 30.74
C GLY A 433 0.20 -15.49 30.88
N VAL A 434 0.15 -16.26 29.78
CA VAL A 434 -0.11 -17.71 29.81
C VAL A 434 0.98 -18.44 30.59
N GLY A 435 2.25 -18.05 30.45
CA GLY A 435 3.36 -18.61 31.23
C GLY A 435 3.23 -18.37 32.74
N TRP A 436 2.80 -17.18 33.16
CA TRP A 436 2.48 -16.88 34.56
C TRP A 436 1.25 -17.64 35.05
N PHE A 437 0.16 -17.65 34.28
CA PHE A 437 -1.06 -18.38 34.59
C PHE A 437 -0.77 -19.86 34.86
N LEU A 438 0.00 -20.52 33.98
CA LEU A 438 0.44 -21.90 34.20
C LEU A 438 1.26 -22.08 35.48
N ILE A 439 2.09 -21.12 35.89
CA ILE A 439 2.79 -21.20 37.18
C ILE A 439 1.79 -21.14 38.35
N ALA A 440 0.77 -20.27 38.28
CA ALA A 440 -0.29 -20.19 39.29
C ALA A 440 -1.13 -21.48 39.35
N THR A 441 -1.62 -21.99 38.22
CA THR A 441 -2.32 -23.28 38.12
C THR A 441 -1.43 -24.45 38.58
N GLY A 442 -0.11 -24.36 38.36
CA GLY A 442 0.86 -25.33 38.85
C GLY A 442 0.89 -25.41 40.37
N PHE A 443 0.80 -24.28 41.07
CA PHE A 443 0.61 -24.25 42.53
C PHE A 443 -0.78 -24.76 42.92
N GLU A 444 -1.85 -24.27 42.28
CA GLU A 444 -3.24 -24.64 42.56
C GLU A 444 -3.49 -26.16 42.52
N VAL A 445 -3.11 -26.80 41.40
CA VAL A 445 -3.27 -28.24 41.16
C VAL A 445 -2.32 -29.06 42.03
N SER A 446 -1.09 -28.61 42.26
CA SER A 446 -0.14 -29.37 43.09
C SER A 446 -0.47 -29.29 44.57
N ALA A 447 -0.97 -28.14 45.06
CA ALA A 447 -1.31 -27.91 46.47
C ALA A 447 -2.73 -28.35 46.84
N ARG A 448 -3.56 -28.75 45.87
CA ARG A 448 -5.01 -29.00 46.01
C ARG A 448 -5.74 -27.85 46.72
N LEU A 449 -5.70 -26.65 46.14
CA LEU A 449 -6.51 -25.54 46.62
C LEU A 449 -7.99 -25.75 46.28
N ASP A 450 -8.87 -25.39 47.21
CA ASP A 450 -10.34 -25.46 47.06
C ASP A 450 -10.88 -24.32 46.15
N GLY A 451 -10.48 -24.32 44.88
CA GLY A 451 -10.80 -23.27 43.91
C GLY A 451 -9.55 -22.56 43.37
N SER A 452 -9.74 -21.36 42.81
CA SER A 452 -8.68 -20.58 42.17
C SER A 452 -7.58 -20.15 43.14
N LEU A 453 -6.36 -19.99 42.62
CA LEU A 453 -5.27 -19.32 43.34
C LEU A 453 -5.52 -17.81 43.45
N ASP A 454 -6.35 -17.45 44.42
CA ASP A 454 -6.60 -16.05 44.80
C ASP A 454 -5.37 -15.46 45.52
N TYR A 455 -5.04 -14.20 45.23
CA TYR A 455 -3.92 -13.46 45.84
C TYR A 455 -4.19 -12.98 47.29
N ASN A 456 -4.84 -13.82 48.09
CA ASN A 456 -5.26 -13.54 49.46
C ASN A 456 -4.27 -14.10 50.50
N LEU A 457 -4.29 -13.52 51.71
CA LEU A 457 -3.42 -13.95 52.81
C LEU A 457 -3.70 -15.40 53.25
N ASP A 458 -4.97 -15.82 53.20
CA ASP A 458 -5.40 -17.18 53.57
C ASP A 458 -4.84 -18.24 52.59
N THR A 459 -4.83 -17.93 51.28
CA THR A 459 -4.20 -18.77 50.25
C THR A 459 -2.70 -18.90 50.48
N LEU A 460 -2.03 -17.80 50.83
CA LEU A 460 -0.60 -17.79 51.17
C LEU A 460 -0.32 -18.59 52.44
N GLN A 461 -1.21 -18.54 53.44
CA GLN A 461 -1.09 -19.34 54.66
C GLN A 461 -1.28 -20.84 54.38
N LYS A 462 -2.26 -21.23 53.55
CA LYS A 462 -2.40 -22.62 53.06
C LYS A 462 -1.12 -23.08 52.34
N LEU A 463 -0.61 -22.29 51.38
CA LEU A 463 0.59 -22.61 50.59
C LEU A 463 1.88 -22.76 51.43
N ILE A 464 1.92 -22.24 52.66
CA ILE A 464 3.07 -22.30 53.58
C ILE A 464 2.91 -23.41 54.66
N GLN A 465 1.75 -24.04 54.78
CA GLN A 465 1.56 -25.19 55.69
C GLN A 465 2.47 -26.36 55.29
N ALA A 466 3.05 -27.03 56.29
CA ALA A 466 4.14 -27.99 56.09
C ALA A 466 3.77 -29.13 55.13
N ASP A 467 2.53 -29.63 55.23
CA ASP A 467 2.00 -30.71 54.42
C ASP A 467 1.84 -30.25 52.95
N THR A 468 1.17 -29.11 52.76
CA THR A 468 0.96 -28.46 51.46
C THR A 468 2.27 -28.09 50.75
N VAL A 469 3.28 -27.63 51.50
CA VAL A 469 4.62 -27.31 50.99
C VAL A 469 5.32 -28.54 50.41
N LEU A 470 5.08 -29.74 50.95
CA LEU A 470 5.63 -30.97 50.35
C LEU A 470 4.89 -31.31 49.05
N LEU A 471 3.55 -31.23 49.04
CA LEU A 471 2.72 -31.53 47.87
C LEU A 471 3.10 -30.69 46.63
N TRP A 472 3.32 -29.36 46.77
CA TRP A 472 3.78 -28.52 45.65
C TRP A 472 5.30 -28.47 45.50
N GLY A 473 6.07 -28.65 46.58
CA GLY A 473 7.53 -28.54 46.58
C GLY A 473 8.22 -29.61 45.72
N PHE A 474 7.77 -30.87 45.78
CA PHE A 474 8.33 -31.94 44.94
C PHE A 474 8.14 -31.69 43.42
N PRO A 475 6.91 -31.44 42.89
CA PRO A 475 6.74 -31.10 41.47
C PRO A 475 7.50 -29.83 41.06
N PHE A 476 7.57 -28.81 41.91
CA PHE A 476 8.33 -27.59 41.62
C PHE A 476 9.84 -27.88 41.46
N ILE A 477 10.43 -28.67 42.37
CA ILE A 477 11.85 -29.06 42.29
C ILE A 477 12.11 -29.94 41.06
N LEU A 478 11.24 -30.89 40.77
CA LEU A 478 11.33 -31.74 39.56
C LEU A 478 11.22 -30.89 38.28
N ALA A 479 10.34 -29.89 38.24
CA ALA A 479 10.24 -28.95 37.12
C ALA A 479 11.52 -28.14 36.93
N VAL A 480 12.12 -27.60 38.01
CA VAL A 480 13.40 -26.87 37.92
C VAL A 480 14.54 -27.79 37.46
N VAL A 481 14.57 -29.05 37.89
CA VAL A 481 15.54 -30.06 37.45
C VAL A 481 15.34 -30.42 35.97
N LEU A 482 14.10 -30.61 35.51
CA LEU A 482 13.73 -30.82 34.11
C LEU A 482 14.18 -29.64 33.25
N PHE A 483 13.78 -28.42 33.62
CA PHE A 483 14.07 -27.16 32.94
C PHE A 483 15.56 -26.92 32.73
N TYR A 484 16.36 -27.10 33.79
CA TYR A 484 17.82 -27.00 33.67
C TYR A 484 18.41 -28.13 32.81
N SER A 485 17.90 -29.35 32.94
CA SER A 485 18.43 -30.52 32.22
C SER A 485 18.11 -30.49 30.73
N GLN A 486 16.92 -30.03 30.31
CA GLN A 486 16.57 -29.90 28.89
C GLN A 486 17.42 -28.84 28.17
N SER A 487 17.95 -27.84 28.88
CA SER A 487 18.94 -26.90 28.31
C SER A 487 20.25 -27.58 27.88
N LYS A 488 20.59 -28.71 28.52
CA LYS A 488 21.85 -29.45 28.39
C LYS A 488 21.71 -30.72 27.53
N VAL A 489 20.58 -31.41 27.55
CA VAL A 489 20.33 -32.68 26.86
C VAL A 489 19.38 -32.49 25.67
N ARG A 490 19.88 -32.62 24.44
CA ARG A 490 19.10 -32.44 23.19
C ARG A 490 18.53 -33.73 22.58
N SER A 491 18.11 -34.68 23.41
CA SER A 491 17.45 -35.90 22.92
C SER A 491 15.94 -35.71 22.89
N LYS A 492 15.27 -36.02 21.76
CA LYS A 492 13.80 -35.99 21.65
C LYS A 492 13.10 -36.85 22.72
N TYR A 493 13.75 -37.94 23.13
CA TYR A 493 13.22 -38.87 24.12
C TYR A 493 13.44 -38.43 25.58
N PHE A 494 14.22 -37.38 25.84
CA PHE A 494 14.57 -36.99 27.21
C PHE A 494 13.33 -36.57 28.02
N LEU A 495 12.51 -35.66 27.50
CA LEU A 495 11.33 -35.15 28.19
C LEU A 495 10.26 -36.25 28.40
N PRO A 496 9.90 -37.08 27.40
CA PRO A 496 9.04 -38.25 27.62
C PRO A 496 9.57 -39.25 28.66
N LEU A 497 10.85 -39.63 28.60
CA LEU A 497 11.42 -40.58 29.55
C LEU A 497 11.47 -40.00 30.97
N TYR A 498 11.74 -38.69 31.11
CA TYR A 498 11.71 -38.02 32.40
C TYR A 498 10.30 -38.04 33.01
N ILE A 499 9.29 -37.59 32.26
CA ILE A 499 7.89 -37.58 32.71
C ILE A 499 7.42 -39.00 33.09
N ILE A 500 7.66 -40.00 32.24
CA ILE A 500 7.28 -41.39 32.49
C ILE A 500 8.06 -42.00 33.67
N SER A 501 9.27 -41.52 33.98
CA SER A 501 10.02 -42.00 35.14
C SER A 501 9.41 -41.57 36.49
N ILE A 502 8.68 -40.45 36.55
CA ILE A 502 8.07 -39.94 37.78
C ILE A 502 7.09 -40.95 38.41
N PRO A 503 6.03 -41.43 37.73
CA PRO A 503 5.10 -42.40 38.31
C PRO A 503 5.76 -43.76 38.55
N VAL A 504 6.74 -44.17 37.74
CA VAL A 504 7.49 -45.42 37.95
C VAL A 504 8.29 -45.34 39.26
N ILE A 505 9.02 -44.25 39.50
CA ILE A 505 9.79 -44.03 40.73
C ILE A 505 8.84 -43.89 41.93
N PHE A 506 7.71 -43.18 41.77
CA PHE A 506 6.69 -43.03 42.81
C PHE A 506 6.14 -44.40 43.24
N TYR A 507 5.61 -45.22 42.33
CA TYR A 507 5.05 -46.53 42.69
C TYR A 507 6.11 -47.53 43.17
N VAL A 508 7.36 -47.45 42.70
CA VAL A 508 8.47 -48.23 43.27
C VAL A 508 8.78 -47.78 44.70
N PHE A 509 8.70 -46.49 45.02
CA PHE A 509 8.88 -46.00 46.40
C PHE A 509 7.74 -46.44 47.32
N VAL A 510 6.47 -46.32 46.88
CA VAL A 510 5.30 -46.82 47.61
C VAL A 510 5.44 -48.33 47.88
N ALA A 511 5.81 -49.13 46.87
CA ALA A 511 6.00 -50.57 47.01
C ALA A 511 7.26 -51.00 47.80
N ILE A 512 8.09 -50.06 48.27
CA ILE A 512 9.26 -50.30 49.13
C ILE A 512 8.99 -49.88 50.59
N VAL A 513 8.00 -49.02 50.82
CA VAL A 513 7.69 -48.46 52.15
C VAL A 513 6.34 -49.00 52.60
N ASP A 514 6.35 -50.13 53.32
CA ASP A 514 5.15 -50.83 53.85
C ASP A 514 4.21 -49.95 54.71
N ALA A 515 4.62 -48.73 55.07
CA ALA A 515 3.81 -47.75 55.80
C ALA A 515 3.03 -46.77 54.90
N LEU A 516 3.14 -46.89 53.57
CA LEU A 516 2.45 -46.04 52.59
C LEU A 516 1.45 -46.87 51.77
N ASP A 517 0.17 -46.76 52.10
CA ASP A 517 -0.89 -47.33 51.27
C ASP A 517 -1.21 -46.40 50.07
N ALA A 518 -1.60 -46.98 48.94
CA ALA A 518 -2.07 -46.23 47.78
C ALA A 518 -3.39 -45.51 48.06
N ASP A 519 -4.18 -46.01 49.01
CA ASP A 519 -5.46 -45.41 49.41
C ASP A 519 -5.25 -44.23 50.38
N THR A 520 -4.31 -44.31 51.32
CA THR A 520 -3.95 -43.14 52.17
C THR A 520 -3.23 -42.06 51.36
N LEU A 521 -2.34 -42.43 50.42
CA LEU A 521 -1.73 -41.46 49.50
C LEU A 521 -2.74 -40.80 48.55
N ARG A 522 -3.95 -41.34 48.41
CA ARG A 522 -5.04 -40.70 47.67
C ARG A 522 -5.75 -39.65 48.52
N SER A 523 -6.13 -39.97 49.77
CA SER A 523 -6.71 -39.01 50.72
C SER A 523 -5.76 -37.88 51.08
N ASP A 524 -4.47 -38.19 51.21
CA ASP A 524 -3.41 -37.23 51.56
C ASP A 524 -2.97 -36.37 50.36
N GLY A 525 -3.63 -36.51 49.22
CA GLY A 525 -3.53 -35.62 48.07
C GLY A 525 -2.52 -36.01 46.99
N TRP A 526 -1.66 -37.01 47.21
CA TRP A 526 -0.56 -37.37 46.32
C TRP A 526 -0.97 -38.06 45.01
N ILE A 527 -2.09 -38.78 45.03
CA ILE A 527 -2.65 -39.50 43.87
C ILE A 527 -4.05 -38.95 43.58
N PHE A 528 -4.37 -38.66 42.31
CA PHE A 528 -5.70 -38.14 41.95
C PHE A 528 -6.83 -39.09 42.37
N GLU A 529 -7.95 -38.50 42.80
CA GLU A 529 -9.19 -39.23 43.01
C GLU A 529 -9.89 -39.47 41.67
N GLY A 530 -10.08 -40.74 41.32
CA GLY A 530 -10.88 -41.12 40.16
C GLY A 530 -12.37 -40.97 40.49
N PRO A 531 -13.18 -40.34 39.61
CA PRO A 531 -14.63 -40.32 39.75
C PRO A 531 -15.21 -41.73 39.96
N PRO A 532 -16.30 -41.88 40.74
CA PRO A 532 -16.90 -43.18 41.01
C PRO A 532 -17.31 -43.89 39.70
N PRO A 533 -16.97 -45.17 39.50
CA PRO A 533 -17.18 -45.86 38.23
C PRO A 533 -18.63 -46.36 38.07
N SER A 534 -19.54 -45.46 37.67
CA SER A 534 -20.97 -45.75 37.51
C SER A 534 -21.51 -45.69 36.08
N GLU A 535 -20.84 -44.98 35.16
CA GLU A 535 -21.43 -44.59 33.85
C GLU A 535 -20.52 -44.92 32.65
N PRO A 536 -21.06 -45.50 31.55
CA PRO A 536 -20.32 -45.67 30.30
C PRO A 536 -20.04 -44.34 29.60
N TRP A 537 -18.98 -44.26 28.78
CA TRP A 537 -18.61 -43.03 28.05
C TRP A 537 -19.70 -42.48 27.11
N TRP A 538 -20.66 -43.31 26.68
CA TRP A 538 -21.79 -42.87 25.85
C TRP A 538 -22.97 -42.31 26.66
N TYR A 539 -22.90 -42.28 28.00
CA TYR A 539 -23.97 -41.80 28.87
C TYR A 539 -24.39 -40.36 28.56
N PHE A 540 -23.46 -39.47 28.23
CA PHE A 540 -23.81 -38.07 27.91
C PHE A 540 -24.76 -37.96 26.69
N TYR A 541 -24.82 -38.95 25.80
CA TYR A 541 -25.80 -38.97 24.70
C TYR A 541 -27.24 -39.23 25.18
N THR A 542 -27.47 -39.85 26.34
CA THR A 542 -28.83 -40.02 26.89
C THR A 542 -29.36 -38.72 27.49
N LEU A 543 -28.50 -37.73 27.75
CA LEU A 543 -28.87 -36.40 28.22
C LEU A 543 -29.48 -35.52 27.11
N TYR A 544 -29.34 -35.91 25.83
CA TYR A 544 -29.89 -35.19 24.66
C TYR A 544 -31.40 -35.42 24.48
N GLN A 545 -32.19 -35.12 25.52
CA GLN A 545 -33.64 -35.27 25.52
C GLN A 545 -34.33 -34.11 24.76
N LEU A 546 -34.25 -34.14 23.42
CA LEU A 546 -34.72 -33.07 22.52
C LEU A 546 -36.19 -32.64 22.71
N GLN A 547 -37.02 -33.45 23.38
CA GLN A 547 -38.41 -33.12 23.71
C GLN A 547 -38.57 -32.23 24.96
N LEU A 548 -37.57 -32.19 25.85
CA LEU A 548 -37.53 -31.36 27.06
C LEU A 548 -36.81 -30.01 26.85
N VAL A 549 -36.20 -29.81 25.68
CA VAL A 549 -35.35 -28.65 25.39
C VAL A 549 -36.16 -27.36 25.33
N ARG A 550 -35.78 -26.39 26.17
CA ARG A 550 -36.38 -25.05 26.25
C ARG A 550 -35.67 -24.09 25.30
N TRP A 551 -36.18 -24.04 24.07
CA TRP A 551 -35.67 -23.18 22.99
C TRP A 551 -35.68 -21.68 23.32
N ASP A 552 -36.59 -21.26 24.19
CA ASP A 552 -36.64 -19.91 24.77
C ASP A 552 -35.40 -19.62 25.62
N ALA A 553 -34.99 -20.53 26.50
CA ALA A 553 -33.75 -20.40 27.27
C ALA A 553 -32.49 -20.45 26.38
N ILE A 554 -32.50 -21.24 25.30
CA ILE A 554 -31.41 -21.28 24.30
C ILE A 554 -31.23 -19.93 23.60
N VAL A 555 -32.31 -19.20 23.32
CA VAL A 555 -32.22 -17.86 22.71
C VAL A 555 -31.58 -16.87 23.67
N GLU A 556 -31.94 -16.90 24.96
CA GLU A 556 -31.41 -15.96 25.95
C GLU A 556 -29.91 -16.15 26.23
N VAL A 557 -29.36 -17.36 26.03
CA VAL A 557 -27.91 -17.60 26.14
C VAL A 557 -27.10 -17.34 24.85
N ILE A 558 -27.74 -16.92 23.74
CA ILE A 558 -27.02 -16.53 22.50
C ILE A 558 -25.94 -15.46 22.74
N PRO A 559 -26.15 -14.41 23.57
CA PRO A 559 -25.09 -13.44 23.90
C PRO A 559 -23.86 -14.09 24.54
N ALA A 560 -24.05 -15.08 25.42
CA ALA A 560 -22.94 -15.84 26.01
C ALA A 560 -22.22 -16.71 24.96
N MET A 561 -22.97 -17.38 24.06
CA MET A 561 -22.36 -18.12 22.93
C MET A 561 -21.56 -17.20 21.99
N LEU A 562 -22.02 -15.96 21.79
CA LEU A 562 -21.32 -14.96 20.97
C LEU A 562 -20.08 -14.40 21.67
N ALA A 563 -20.14 -14.16 22.99
CA ALA A 563 -18.99 -13.76 23.79
C ALA A 563 -17.91 -14.85 23.81
N LEU A 564 -18.30 -16.11 24.04
CA LEU A 564 -17.46 -17.31 23.92
C LEU A 564 -16.85 -17.45 22.52
N THR A 565 -17.64 -17.21 21.47
CA THR A 565 -17.13 -17.22 20.08
C THR A 565 -16.14 -16.09 19.83
N PHE A 566 -16.40 -14.88 20.33
CA PHE A 566 -15.49 -13.73 20.21
C PHE A 566 -14.18 -13.95 20.98
N PHE A 567 -14.25 -14.55 22.17
CA PHE A 567 -13.08 -15.01 22.91
C PHE A 567 -12.25 -15.99 22.07
N GLY A 568 -12.89 -17.00 21.48
CA GLY A 568 -12.27 -17.94 20.56
C GLY A 568 -11.62 -17.29 19.31
N ILE A 569 -12.17 -16.17 18.81
CA ILE A 569 -11.60 -15.40 17.70
C ILE A 569 -10.20 -14.87 18.05
N LEU A 570 -9.88 -14.63 19.33
CA LEU A 570 -8.56 -14.10 19.74
C LEU A 570 -7.49 -15.20 19.79
N HIS A 571 -7.82 -16.44 20.16
CA HIS A 571 -6.84 -17.52 20.34
C HIS A 571 -6.17 -17.98 19.04
N VAL A 572 -6.93 -18.15 17.94
CA VAL A 572 -6.36 -18.63 16.66
C VAL A 572 -5.32 -17.65 16.08
N PRO A 573 -5.56 -16.32 16.04
CA PRO A 573 -4.57 -15.28 15.76
C PRO A 573 -3.30 -15.29 16.61
N ILE A 574 -3.37 -15.76 17.85
CA ILE A 574 -2.23 -15.76 18.78
C ILE A 574 -1.44 -17.07 18.64
N ASN A 575 -2.11 -18.21 18.79
CA ASN A 575 -1.48 -19.52 18.85
C ASN A 575 -0.86 -19.97 17.52
N VAL A 576 -1.54 -19.73 16.38
CA VAL A 576 -1.06 -20.22 15.07
C VAL A 576 0.24 -19.52 14.63
N PRO A 577 0.36 -18.17 14.67
CA PRO A 577 1.63 -17.51 14.36
C PRO A 577 2.73 -17.78 15.40
N ALA A 578 2.39 -17.91 16.69
CA ALA A 578 3.36 -18.30 17.72
C ALA A 578 3.95 -19.69 17.43
N LEU A 579 3.10 -20.66 17.09
CA LEU A 579 3.54 -22.01 16.74
C LEU A 579 4.34 -22.05 15.43
N ALA A 580 3.96 -21.27 14.42
CA ALA A 580 4.73 -21.11 13.19
C ALA A 580 6.17 -20.66 13.46
N LEU A 581 6.35 -19.69 14.36
CA LEU A 581 7.65 -19.20 14.78
C LEU A 581 8.45 -20.22 15.61
N ASN A 582 7.80 -21.00 16.49
CA ASN A 582 8.46 -22.03 17.28
C ASN A 582 8.88 -23.25 16.43
N CYS A 583 8.06 -23.63 15.45
CA CYS A 583 8.34 -24.72 14.50
C CYS A 583 9.30 -24.34 13.35
N GLY A 584 9.38 -23.05 12.99
CA GLY A 584 10.11 -22.59 11.79
C GLY A 584 9.34 -22.78 10.48
N GLU A 585 8.01 -22.67 10.52
CA GLU A 585 7.10 -22.82 9.36
C GLU A 585 6.68 -21.44 8.82
N ASP A 586 7.53 -20.83 7.98
CA ASP A 586 7.33 -19.47 7.45
C ASP A 586 6.09 -19.29 6.53
N ASN A 587 5.39 -20.38 6.17
CA ASN A 587 4.29 -20.40 5.19
C ASN A 587 2.91 -20.72 5.82
N ALA A 588 2.68 -20.29 7.06
CA ALA A 588 1.43 -20.53 7.79
C ALA A 588 0.25 -19.68 7.26
N ASP A 589 -0.55 -20.24 6.35
CA ASP A 589 -1.80 -19.65 5.88
C ASP A 589 -2.87 -19.67 6.99
N LEU A 590 -3.03 -18.54 7.69
CA LEU A 590 -4.02 -18.38 8.76
C LEU A 590 -5.47 -18.47 8.25
N ASP A 591 -5.76 -18.10 7.00
CA ASP A 591 -7.11 -18.30 6.44
C ASP A 591 -7.44 -19.79 6.29
N LYS A 592 -6.44 -20.63 6.03
CA LYS A 592 -6.58 -22.09 5.99
C LYS A 592 -6.78 -22.66 7.39
N GLU A 593 -5.98 -22.25 8.37
CA GLU A 593 -6.16 -22.74 9.74
C GLU A 593 -7.48 -22.25 10.37
N LEU A 594 -7.91 -20.99 10.15
CA LEU A 594 -9.25 -20.52 10.57
C LEU A 594 -10.39 -21.38 10.00
N LYS A 595 -10.33 -21.77 8.71
CA LYS A 595 -11.31 -22.73 8.15
C LYS A 595 -11.24 -24.09 8.84
N LEU A 596 -10.04 -24.52 9.25
CA LEU A 596 -9.82 -25.81 9.89
C LEU A 596 -10.37 -25.85 11.33
N HIS A 597 -10.09 -24.82 12.13
CA HIS A 597 -10.77 -24.59 13.42
C HIS A 597 -12.30 -24.52 13.23
N GLY A 598 -12.77 -23.88 12.15
CA GLY A 598 -14.18 -23.83 11.78
C GLY A 598 -14.82 -25.21 11.58
N TYR A 599 -14.20 -26.07 10.77
CA TYR A 599 -14.63 -27.46 10.61
C TYR A 599 -14.53 -28.25 11.93
N SER A 600 -13.48 -28.01 12.72
CA SER A 600 -13.20 -28.72 13.97
C SER A 600 -14.28 -28.51 15.03
N ASN A 601 -14.65 -27.25 15.27
CA ASN A 601 -15.72 -26.89 16.21
C ASN A 601 -17.10 -27.31 15.65
N PHE A 602 -17.39 -27.04 14.38
CA PHE A 602 -18.68 -27.39 13.80
C PHE A 602 -18.96 -28.89 13.83
N ILE A 603 -17.96 -29.72 13.52
CA ILE A 603 -18.09 -31.19 13.58
C ILE A 603 -18.18 -31.67 15.04
N SER A 604 -17.47 -31.05 15.99
CA SER A 604 -17.58 -31.37 17.43
C SER A 604 -19.01 -31.13 17.95
N GLY A 605 -19.60 -29.97 17.65
CA GLY A 605 -21.00 -29.68 17.96
C GLY A 605 -21.98 -30.68 17.33
N CYS A 606 -21.73 -31.13 16.09
CA CYS A 606 -22.53 -32.19 15.47
C CYS A 606 -22.38 -33.59 16.12
N PHE A 607 -21.30 -33.83 16.87
CA PHE A 607 -21.13 -35.01 17.73
C PHE A 607 -21.62 -34.77 19.17
N GLY A 608 -22.40 -33.70 19.40
CA GLY A 608 -22.94 -33.39 20.73
C GLY A 608 -21.88 -32.93 21.73
N SER A 609 -20.80 -32.30 21.24
CA SER A 609 -19.64 -31.91 22.03
C SER A 609 -19.29 -30.41 21.89
N ILE A 610 -18.42 -29.95 22.77
CA ILE A 610 -18.03 -28.56 23.01
C ILE A 610 -17.01 -28.03 21.97
N GLN A 611 -16.56 -26.80 22.17
CA GLN A 611 -15.51 -26.15 21.38
C GLN A 611 -14.17 -26.90 21.48
N ASN A 612 -13.28 -26.62 20.55
CA ASN A 612 -11.88 -27.05 20.57
C ASN A 612 -10.97 -26.10 19.80
N TYR A 613 -9.72 -26.08 20.23
CA TYR A 613 -8.67 -25.21 19.73
C TYR A 613 -7.38 -26.00 19.53
N LEU A 614 -6.44 -25.37 18.85
CA LEU A 614 -5.06 -25.84 18.77
C LEU A 614 -4.35 -25.27 20.00
N VAL A 615 -4.05 -26.15 20.95
CA VAL A 615 -3.43 -25.77 22.22
C VAL A 615 -1.93 -25.65 22.00
N TYR A 616 -1.41 -24.42 22.08
CA TYR A 616 -0.01 -24.10 21.81
C TYR A 616 0.94 -24.90 22.71
N ALA A 617 0.67 -24.90 24.02
CA ALA A 617 1.38 -25.66 25.04
C ALA A 617 1.55 -27.15 24.69
N ASN A 618 0.44 -27.87 24.60
CA ASN A 618 0.40 -29.30 24.35
C ASN A 618 1.05 -29.64 22.99
N THR A 619 0.82 -28.80 21.98
CA THR A 619 1.45 -28.94 20.66
C THR A 619 2.97 -28.81 20.70
N VAL A 620 3.52 -27.82 21.43
CA VAL A 620 4.97 -27.63 21.57
C VAL A 620 5.61 -28.80 22.31
N LEU A 621 5.02 -29.25 23.42
CA LEU A 621 5.49 -30.43 24.17
C LEU A 621 5.45 -31.70 23.33
N PHE A 622 4.37 -31.93 22.59
CA PHE A 622 4.20 -33.08 21.71
C PHE A 622 5.22 -33.11 20.57
N ILE A 623 5.42 -31.99 19.86
CA ILE A 623 6.39 -31.88 18.77
C ILE A 623 7.82 -32.08 19.29
N ARG A 624 8.18 -31.46 20.43
CA ARG A 624 9.51 -31.63 21.07
C ARG A 624 9.80 -33.07 21.47
N SER A 625 8.78 -33.78 21.95
CA SER A 625 8.84 -35.20 22.32
C SER A 625 9.03 -36.14 21.12
N GLY A 626 8.94 -35.64 19.88
CA GLY A 626 9.04 -36.42 18.65
C GLY A 626 7.74 -36.57 17.87
N GLY A 627 6.66 -35.90 18.28
CA GLY A 627 5.35 -35.89 17.62
C GLY A 627 5.29 -35.09 16.30
N ASP A 628 6.41 -34.89 15.61
CA ASP A 628 6.51 -34.09 14.37
C ASP A 628 5.89 -34.75 13.11
N LYS A 629 5.19 -35.87 13.30
CA LYS A 629 4.53 -36.68 12.26
C LYS A 629 3.02 -36.73 12.47
N ARG A 630 2.26 -36.60 11.38
CA ARG A 630 0.80 -36.77 11.37
C ARG A 630 0.32 -38.12 11.92
N LEU A 631 1.14 -39.16 11.77
CA LEU A 631 0.88 -40.48 12.37
C LEU A 631 0.81 -40.42 13.89
N ALA A 632 1.65 -39.60 14.55
CA ALA A 632 1.60 -39.42 16.00
C ALA A 632 0.24 -38.88 16.43
N GLY A 633 -0.29 -37.88 15.72
CA GLY A 633 -1.63 -37.33 15.98
C GLY A 633 -2.77 -38.33 15.77
N TYR A 634 -2.68 -39.21 14.76
CA TYR A 634 -3.66 -40.30 14.58
C TYR A 634 -3.58 -41.36 15.68
N ILE A 635 -2.38 -41.77 16.10
CA ILE A 635 -2.21 -42.74 17.21
C ILE A 635 -2.66 -42.09 18.53
N LEU A 636 -2.42 -40.79 18.74
CA LEU A 636 -2.94 -40.05 19.88
C LEU A 636 -4.47 -40.10 19.92
N ALA A 637 -5.16 -39.76 18.83
CA ALA A 637 -6.63 -39.85 18.77
C ALA A 637 -7.15 -41.27 19.08
N ILE A 638 -6.47 -42.31 18.58
CA ILE A 638 -6.83 -43.73 18.83
C ILE A 638 -6.63 -44.10 20.31
N LEU A 639 -5.53 -43.67 20.95
CA LEU A 639 -5.29 -43.97 22.37
C LEU A 639 -6.15 -43.11 23.30
N THR A 640 -6.47 -41.86 22.95
CA THR A 640 -7.45 -41.05 23.68
C THR A 640 -8.85 -41.68 23.60
N PHE A 641 -9.26 -42.21 22.45
CA PHE A 641 -10.47 -43.03 22.34
C PHE A 641 -10.38 -44.30 23.21
N GLY A 642 -9.23 -44.99 23.23
CA GLY A 642 -9.00 -46.15 24.09
C GLY A 642 -9.16 -45.83 25.58
N VAL A 643 -8.62 -44.70 26.05
CA VAL A 643 -8.77 -44.24 27.44
C VAL A 643 -10.22 -43.84 27.74
N MET A 644 -10.88 -43.13 26.83
CA MET A 644 -12.31 -42.80 26.97
C MET A 644 -13.18 -44.08 27.12
N VAL A 645 -12.85 -45.17 26.42
CA VAL A 645 -13.53 -46.47 26.54
C VAL A 645 -13.21 -47.19 27.86
N VAL A 646 -11.99 -47.06 28.39
CA VAL A 646 -11.60 -47.57 29.72
C VAL A 646 -12.27 -46.78 30.86
N GLY A 647 -12.59 -45.51 30.62
CA GLY A 647 -13.28 -44.64 31.56
C GLY A 647 -12.37 -44.02 32.64
N PRO A 648 -12.96 -43.27 33.59
CA PRO A 648 -12.19 -42.45 34.54
C PRO A 648 -11.25 -43.22 35.48
N SER A 649 -11.43 -44.53 35.65
CA SER A 649 -10.69 -45.33 36.65
C SER A 649 -9.17 -45.34 36.45
N ILE A 650 -8.65 -45.08 35.25
CA ILE A 650 -7.20 -44.98 34.99
C ILE A 650 -6.55 -43.80 35.72
N ILE A 651 -7.33 -42.79 36.09
CA ILE A 651 -6.86 -41.57 36.78
C ILE A 651 -6.45 -41.85 38.22
N GLY A 652 -7.09 -42.82 38.89
CA GLY A 652 -6.78 -43.22 40.27
C GLY A 652 -5.37 -43.80 40.48
N PHE A 653 -4.57 -43.83 39.41
CA PHE A 653 -3.18 -44.26 39.33
C PHE A 653 -2.22 -43.15 38.86
N ILE A 654 -2.65 -41.89 38.82
CA ILE A 654 -1.82 -40.74 38.39
C ILE A 654 -1.34 -39.95 39.61
N PRO A 655 -0.02 -39.89 39.88
CA PRO A 655 0.53 -39.04 40.94
C PRO A 655 0.51 -37.56 40.54
N VAL A 656 0.00 -36.70 41.43
CA VAL A 656 -0.13 -35.24 41.21
C VAL A 656 1.22 -34.60 40.90
N MET A 657 2.31 -35.10 41.52
CA MET A 657 3.67 -34.62 41.27
C MET A 657 4.13 -34.74 39.81
N MET A 658 3.62 -35.68 39.01
CA MET A 658 3.95 -35.78 37.58
C MET A 658 3.27 -34.65 36.79
N VAL A 659 2.02 -34.34 37.14
CA VAL A 659 1.21 -33.29 36.54
C VAL A 659 1.79 -31.91 36.85
N GLY A 660 2.02 -31.60 38.13
CA GLY A 660 2.61 -30.33 38.56
C GLY A 660 3.99 -30.07 37.94
N THR A 661 4.83 -31.11 37.82
CA THR A 661 6.14 -31.01 37.16
C THR A 661 6.04 -30.48 35.73
N LEU A 662 5.07 -30.98 34.96
CA LEU A 662 4.87 -30.58 33.57
C LEU A 662 4.35 -29.14 33.46
N ILE A 663 3.35 -28.80 34.27
CA ILE A 663 2.72 -27.47 34.27
C ILE A 663 3.76 -26.38 34.61
N PHE A 664 4.58 -26.61 35.63
CA PHE A 664 5.64 -25.68 36.04
C PHE A 664 6.75 -25.52 34.98
N ASP A 665 7.29 -26.61 34.40
CA ASP A 665 8.37 -26.54 33.39
C ASP A 665 7.94 -25.73 32.15
N LEU A 666 6.71 -25.96 31.69
CA LEU A 666 6.09 -25.20 30.61
C LEU A 666 5.89 -23.72 30.99
N GLY A 667 5.35 -23.43 32.17
CA GLY A 667 5.17 -22.06 32.67
C GLY A 667 6.49 -21.29 32.74
N PHE A 668 7.55 -21.91 33.25
CA PHE A 668 8.91 -21.34 33.27
C PHE A 668 9.44 -21.04 31.85
N GLU A 669 9.20 -21.93 30.89
CA GLU A 669 9.64 -21.71 29.51
C GLU A 669 8.92 -20.54 28.84
N LEU A 670 7.59 -20.49 28.92
CA LEU A 670 6.81 -19.43 28.29
C LEU A 670 7.12 -18.06 28.92
N LEU A 671 7.29 -18.00 30.25
CA LEU A 671 7.69 -16.78 30.94
C LEU A 671 9.12 -16.35 30.57
N LEU A 672 10.06 -17.29 30.41
CA LEU A 672 11.43 -16.99 29.95
C LEU A 672 11.44 -16.47 28.50
N GLU A 673 10.69 -17.13 27.60
CA GLU A 673 10.59 -16.75 26.18
C GLU A 673 9.93 -15.37 26.00
N ALA A 674 8.93 -15.04 26.82
CA ALA A 674 8.22 -13.77 26.77
C ALA A 674 8.95 -12.61 27.46
N VAL A 675 9.45 -12.81 28.68
CA VAL A 675 9.98 -11.72 29.51
C VAL A 675 11.49 -11.57 29.34
N TRP A 676 12.25 -12.66 29.44
CA TRP A 676 13.71 -12.57 29.57
C TRP A 676 14.46 -12.51 28.24
N LEU A 677 14.04 -13.28 27.24
CA LEU A 677 14.69 -13.30 25.92
C LEU A 677 14.47 -12.04 25.05
N PRO A 678 13.29 -11.38 25.04
CA PRO A 678 13.03 -10.24 24.15
C PRO A 678 13.59 -8.89 24.64
N ARG A 679 14.01 -8.79 25.92
CA ARG A 679 14.47 -7.54 26.58
C ARG A 679 15.65 -6.81 25.93
N LYS A 680 16.35 -7.45 24.98
CA LYS A 680 17.44 -6.85 24.17
C LYS A 680 17.10 -6.71 22.68
N LYS A 681 15.87 -7.08 22.28
CA LYS A 681 15.37 -7.06 20.89
C LYS A 681 14.26 -6.02 20.70
N LEU A 682 13.43 -5.81 21.72
CA LEU A 682 12.33 -4.84 21.72
C LEU A 682 12.82 -3.43 22.12
N LYS A 683 12.14 -2.39 21.66
CA LYS A 683 12.30 -1.03 22.20
C LYS A 683 11.81 -0.99 23.66
N LEU A 684 12.28 -0.01 24.45
CA LEU A 684 11.87 0.13 25.85
C LEU A 684 10.35 0.21 26.03
N ALA A 685 9.66 1.00 25.19
CA ALA A 685 8.19 1.11 25.23
C ALA A 685 7.48 -0.23 24.94
N GLU A 686 7.92 -0.95 23.89
CA GLU A 686 7.38 -2.25 23.50
C GLU A 686 7.60 -3.31 24.59
N TYR A 687 8.77 -3.26 25.26
CA TYR A 687 9.08 -4.12 26.41
C TYR A 687 8.21 -3.78 27.64
N MET A 688 7.99 -2.49 27.94
CA MET A 688 7.06 -2.10 29.00
C MET A 688 5.63 -2.58 28.71
N THR A 689 5.17 -2.53 27.45
CA THR A 689 3.88 -3.12 27.05
C THR A 689 3.82 -4.62 27.32
N VAL A 690 4.89 -5.39 27.04
CA VAL A 690 4.97 -6.82 27.41
C VAL A 690 4.77 -7.01 28.92
N ILE A 691 5.51 -6.29 29.77
CA ILE A 691 5.42 -6.43 31.23
C ILE A 691 4.03 -6.06 31.75
N VAL A 692 3.41 -5.00 31.23
CA VAL A 692 2.05 -4.59 31.63
C VAL A 692 1.02 -5.65 31.24
N ILE A 693 1.12 -6.25 30.04
CA ILE A 693 0.21 -7.35 29.64
C ILE A 693 0.36 -8.53 30.60
N VAL A 694 1.59 -9.00 30.87
CA VAL A 694 1.83 -10.14 31.78
C VAL A 694 1.27 -9.87 33.18
N LEU A 695 1.47 -8.66 33.72
CA LEU A 695 0.97 -8.29 35.04
C LEU A 695 -0.57 -8.21 35.07
N VAL A 696 -1.20 -7.57 34.09
CA VAL A 696 -2.67 -7.45 34.03
C VAL A 696 -3.32 -8.81 33.81
N MET A 697 -2.75 -9.68 32.96
CA MET A 697 -3.22 -11.06 32.78
C MET A 697 -3.06 -11.90 34.05
N GLY A 698 -2.04 -11.65 34.86
CA GLY A 698 -1.82 -12.37 36.11
C GLY A 698 -2.72 -11.91 37.25
N VAL A 699 -3.02 -10.61 37.35
CA VAL A 699 -3.81 -10.02 38.45
C VAL A 699 -5.33 -10.03 38.18
N TYR A 700 -5.74 -9.94 36.92
CA TYR A 700 -7.13 -9.98 36.49
C TYR A 700 -7.39 -11.25 35.68
N ASP A 701 -7.48 -11.13 34.36
CA ASP A 701 -7.71 -12.25 33.44
C ASP A 701 -7.07 -12.00 32.06
N PHE A 702 -7.12 -13.03 31.23
CA PHE A 702 -6.63 -13.04 29.84
C PHE A 702 -7.27 -11.97 28.95
N VAL A 703 -8.56 -11.68 29.13
CA VAL A 703 -9.36 -10.76 28.30
C VAL A 703 -8.99 -9.30 28.58
N VAL A 704 -8.95 -8.91 29.86
CA VAL A 704 -8.53 -7.57 30.31
C VAL A 704 -7.09 -7.31 29.90
N GLY A 705 -6.20 -8.30 30.06
CA GLY A 705 -4.80 -8.21 29.64
C GLY A 705 -4.62 -7.97 28.14
N ILE A 706 -5.37 -8.69 27.29
CA ILE A 706 -5.38 -8.44 25.84
C ILE A 706 -5.97 -7.06 25.51
N GLY A 707 -7.08 -6.66 26.16
CA GLY A 707 -7.70 -5.35 25.95
C GLY A 707 -6.73 -4.20 26.23
N VAL A 708 -6.01 -4.26 27.35
CA VAL A 708 -4.94 -3.30 27.71
C VAL A 708 -3.79 -3.35 26.70
N GLY A 709 -3.36 -4.56 26.28
CA GLY A 709 -2.30 -4.72 25.29
C GLY A 709 -2.63 -4.10 23.94
N ILE A 710 -3.86 -4.29 23.44
CA ILE A 710 -4.37 -3.70 22.20
C ILE A 710 -4.47 -2.17 22.33
N LEU A 711 -5.00 -1.65 23.45
CA LEU A 711 -5.10 -0.21 23.70
C LEU A 711 -3.72 0.48 23.71
N LEU A 712 -2.76 -0.07 24.46
CA LEU A 712 -1.39 0.44 24.53
C LEU A 712 -0.69 0.40 23.16
N ALA A 713 -0.95 -0.64 22.36
CA ALA A 713 -0.42 -0.75 21.02
C ALA A 713 -1.02 0.28 20.04
N PHE A 714 -2.32 0.57 20.11
CA PHE A 714 -2.93 1.65 19.34
C PHE A 714 -2.33 3.01 19.70
N VAL A 715 -2.18 3.33 20.99
CA VAL A 715 -1.54 4.57 21.46
C VAL A 715 -0.08 4.64 20.98
N SER A 716 0.68 3.55 21.10
CA SER A 716 2.07 3.45 20.65
C SER A 716 2.22 3.61 19.13
N LEU A 717 1.28 3.08 18.34
CA LEU A 717 1.24 3.24 16.88
C LEU A 717 0.93 4.69 16.50
N ILE A 718 -0.09 5.30 17.09
CA ILE A 718 -0.47 6.70 16.86
C ILE A 718 0.73 7.62 17.11
N ILE A 719 1.36 7.51 18.29
CA ILE A 719 2.53 8.33 18.68
C ILE A 719 3.75 8.10 17.78
N GLN A 720 3.95 6.88 17.25
CA GLN A 720 5.03 6.62 16.29
C GLN A 720 4.72 7.19 14.90
N THR A 721 3.47 7.16 14.45
CA THR A 721 3.08 7.69 13.13
C THR A 721 2.97 9.21 13.05
N SER A 722 2.50 9.89 14.11
CA SER A 722 2.37 11.36 14.11
C SER A 722 3.70 12.12 14.20
N ARG A 723 4.79 11.44 14.56
CA ARG A 723 6.14 12.05 14.66
C ARG A 723 6.91 12.10 13.34
N VAL A 724 6.39 11.49 12.28
CA VAL A 724 7.00 11.53 10.95
C VAL A 724 6.36 12.68 10.17
N SER A 725 7.07 13.80 10.03
CA SER A 725 6.57 14.91 9.21
C SER A 725 6.44 14.49 7.74
N ALA A 726 5.39 14.96 7.09
CA ALA A 726 5.20 14.79 5.64
C ALA A 726 6.13 15.68 4.80
N ILE A 727 6.87 16.62 5.41
CA ILE A 727 7.77 17.53 4.70
C ILE A 727 9.08 16.80 4.38
N ARG A 728 9.33 16.58 3.08
CA ARG A 728 10.56 16.03 2.53
C ARG A 728 11.68 17.08 2.43
N GLY A 729 11.32 18.33 2.14
CA GLY A 729 12.27 19.44 2.04
C GLY A 729 11.59 20.81 1.89
N THR A 730 12.35 21.88 2.07
CA THR A 730 11.92 23.26 1.80
C THR A 730 13.04 23.98 1.05
N TYR A 731 12.70 24.63 -0.05
CA TYR A 731 13.63 25.34 -0.93
C TYR A 731 13.12 26.75 -1.23
N GLY A 732 14.02 27.67 -1.55
CA GLY A 732 13.66 28.98 -2.10
C GLY A 732 13.96 29.06 -3.60
N GLY A 733 13.26 29.93 -4.33
CA GLY A 733 13.51 30.18 -5.74
C GLY A 733 14.90 30.77 -6.04
N ASP A 734 15.57 31.32 -5.02
CA ASP A 734 16.98 31.74 -5.05
C ASP A 734 17.95 30.55 -5.23
N ILE A 735 17.50 29.33 -4.91
CA ILE A 735 18.26 28.08 -5.11
C ILE A 735 17.75 27.31 -6.32
N VAL A 736 16.42 27.19 -6.47
CA VAL A 736 15.78 26.33 -7.48
C VAL A 736 15.07 27.17 -8.53
N THR A 737 15.56 27.12 -9.77
CA THR A 737 14.95 27.81 -10.93
C THR A 737 14.23 26.81 -11.83
N SER A 738 13.42 27.29 -12.77
CA SER A 738 12.98 26.43 -13.89
C SER A 738 14.16 26.08 -14.81
N THR A 739 13.93 25.11 -15.70
CA THR A 739 14.82 24.68 -16.78
C THR A 739 14.61 25.49 -18.07
N VAL A 740 14.00 26.67 -18.00
CA VAL A 740 13.86 27.56 -19.16
C VAL A 740 15.12 28.41 -19.31
N ARG A 741 15.88 28.21 -20.40
CA ARG A 741 16.92 29.17 -20.82
C ARG A 741 16.23 30.47 -21.20
N ARG A 742 16.68 31.58 -20.63
CA ARG A 742 16.13 32.92 -20.84
C ARG A 742 17.25 33.90 -21.20
N ASN A 743 16.88 35.04 -21.80
CA ASN A 743 17.87 36.08 -22.17
C ASN A 743 18.54 36.65 -20.90
N PRO A 744 19.82 37.07 -20.95
CA PRO A 744 20.52 37.66 -19.80
C PRO A 744 19.75 38.75 -19.04
N SER A 745 18.98 39.62 -19.72
CA SER A 745 18.19 40.66 -19.03
C SER A 745 17.04 40.09 -18.20
N GLN A 746 16.38 39.03 -18.68
CA GLN A 746 15.32 38.32 -17.95
C GLN A 746 15.93 37.57 -16.76
N GLN A 747 17.07 36.91 -16.97
CA GLN A 747 17.75 36.11 -15.94
C GLN A 747 18.31 36.99 -14.81
N HIS A 748 18.85 38.18 -15.12
CA HIS A 748 19.33 39.15 -14.15
C HIS A 748 18.19 39.64 -13.22
N TYR A 749 17.07 40.07 -13.80
CA TYR A 749 15.89 40.46 -13.03
C TYR A 749 15.39 39.31 -12.15
N LEU A 750 15.21 38.11 -12.72
CA LEU A 750 14.75 36.94 -11.97
C LEU A 750 15.70 36.56 -10.82
N HIS A 751 17.02 36.70 -10.98
CA HIS A 751 17.97 36.45 -9.89
C HIS A 751 17.73 37.35 -8.67
N GLN A 752 17.27 38.59 -8.86
CA GLN A 752 16.89 39.47 -7.77
C GLN A 752 15.54 39.09 -7.13
N VAL A 753 14.52 38.79 -7.95
CA VAL A 753 13.13 38.65 -7.46
C VAL A 753 12.70 37.22 -7.08
N ARG A 754 13.40 36.17 -7.54
CA ARG A 754 13.11 34.75 -7.23
C ARG A 754 13.04 34.42 -5.73
N ARG A 755 13.65 35.24 -4.86
CA ARG A 755 13.51 35.20 -3.39
C ARG A 755 12.05 35.19 -2.91
N GLN A 756 11.10 35.67 -3.72
CA GLN A 756 9.66 35.68 -3.42
C GLN A 756 8.95 34.35 -3.71
N ILE A 757 9.64 33.32 -4.21
CA ILE A 757 9.12 31.95 -4.41
C ILE A 757 9.61 31.05 -3.27
N SER A 758 8.69 30.35 -2.61
CA SER A 758 8.99 29.29 -1.64
C SER A 758 8.44 27.95 -2.13
N ILE A 759 9.14 26.85 -1.88
CA ILE A 759 8.82 25.51 -2.34
C ILE A 759 8.83 24.55 -1.15
N ILE A 760 7.76 23.81 -0.91
CA ILE A 760 7.68 22.75 0.10
C ILE A 760 7.41 21.42 -0.61
N LYS A 761 8.31 20.45 -0.44
CA LYS A 761 8.12 19.08 -0.95
C LYS A 761 7.44 18.20 0.08
N LEU A 762 6.36 17.53 -0.31
CA LEU A 762 5.56 16.64 0.53
C LEU A 762 5.71 15.19 0.08
N THR A 763 5.60 14.24 1.02
CA THR A 763 5.80 12.81 0.76
C THR A 763 4.93 11.91 1.63
N GLY A 764 4.60 10.73 1.11
CA GLY A 764 3.84 9.70 1.82
C GLY A 764 2.32 9.87 1.70
N TYR A 765 1.58 9.35 2.67
CA TYR A 765 0.13 9.52 2.74
C TYR A 765 -0.21 10.62 3.74
N LEU A 766 -0.95 11.65 3.31
CA LEU A 766 -1.30 12.78 4.16
C LEU A 766 -2.54 12.45 4.98
N PHE A 767 -2.42 12.48 6.31
CA PHE A 767 -3.55 12.32 7.21
C PHE A 767 -3.53 13.37 8.32
N PHE A 768 -4.60 13.46 9.10
CA PHE A 768 -4.73 14.40 10.22
C PHE A 768 -3.45 14.51 11.09
N GLY A 769 -2.81 13.39 11.41
CA GLY A 769 -1.60 13.35 12.26
C GLY A 769 -0.31 13.85 11.61
N THR A 770 -0.26 14.05 10.30
CA THR A 770 0.95 14.56 9.58
C THR A 770 0.74 15.94 8.98
N ILE A 771 -0.48 16.26 8.55
CA ILE A 771 -0.79 17.52 7.86
C ILE A 771 -0.61 18.74 8.78
N VAL A 772 -0.82 18.59 10.09
CA VAL A 772 -0.54 19.62 11.12
C VAL A 772 0.90 20.13 11.01
N SER A 773 1.89 19.24 10.79
CA SER A 773 3.30 19.66 10.63
C SER A 773 3.56 20.49 9.36
N VAL A 774 2.71 20.35 8.33
CA VAL A 774 2.74 21.18 7.10
C VAL A 774 2.08 22.53 7.38
N GLU A 775 0.94 22.52 8.05
CA GLU A 775 0.18 23.71 8.41
C GLU A 775 0.95 24.63 9.38
N GLU A 776 1.53 24.06 10.44
CA GLU A 776 2.47 24.73 11.36
C GLU A 776 3.66 25.34 10.61
N ARG A 777 4.24 24.61 9.65
CA ARG A 777 5.38 25.10 8.88
C ARG A 777 5.00 26.26 7.96
N ILE A 778 3.79 26.26 7.39
CA ILE A 778 3.29 27.35 6.55
C ILE A 778 2.96 28.58 7.42
N ARG A 779 2.33 28.40 8.59
CA ARG A 779 2.17 29.49 9.58
C ARG A 779 3.52 30.12 9.93
N ALA A 780 4.53 29.31 10.25
CA ALA A 780 5.90 29.77 10.55
C ALA A 780 6.65 30.44 9.38
N ILE A 781 6.07 30.48 8.18
CA ILE A 781 6.57 31.25 7.02
C ILE A 781 5.75 32.54 6.83
N LEU A 782 4.47 32.53 7.21
CA LEU A 782 3.54 33.67 7.15
C LEU A 782 3.55 34.56 8.41
N ASP A 783 4.12 34.09 9.52
CA ASP A 783 4.36 34.84 10.75
C ASP A 783 5.02 36.19 10.44
N ASP A 784 4.44 37.30 10.94
CA ASP A 784 4.80 38.66 10.49
C ASP A 784 6.30 38.97 10.62
N GLY A 785 6.96 38.48 11.68
CA GLY A 785 8.40 38.66 11.88
C GLY A 785 9.30 37.87 10.93
N ALA A 786 8.80 36.77 10.35
CA ALA A 786 9.48 36.00 9.30
C ALA A 786 9.14 36.58 7.91
N PHE A 787 7.86 36.84 7.66
CA PHE A 787 7.33 37.40 6.41
C PHE A 787 7.93 38.79 6.11
N ALA A 788 8.12 39.65 7.11
CA ALA A 788 8.81 40.94 6.94
C ALA A 788 10.28 40.81 6.49
N ARG A 789 10.95 39.68 6.78
CA ARG A 789 12.35 39.42 6.38
C ARG A 789 12.46 38.76 5.00
N LYS A 790 11.50 37.90 4.64
CA LYS A 790 11.39 37.25 3.33
C LYS A 790 9.92 37.25 2.87
N PRO A 791 9.40 38.36 2.31
CA PRO A 791 8.01 38.43 1.86
C PRO A 791 7.84 37.61 0.57
N ILE A 792 7.06 36.53 0.66
CA ILE A 792 6.78 35.65 -0.49
C ILE A 792 5.59 36.16 -1.32
N LYS A 793 5.62 35.89 -2.63
CA LYS A 793 4.51 36.05 -3.58
C LYS A 793 3.87 34.70 -3.93
N PHE A 794 4.66 33.63 -3.95
CA PHE A 794 4.23 32.30 -4.35
C PHE A 794 4.67 31.24 -3.34
N LEU A 795 3.76 30.32 -3.01
CA LEU A 795 4.08 29.07 -2.32
C LEU A 795 3.75 27.89 -3.25
N ILE A 796 4.79 27.17 -3.67
CA ILE A 796 4.67 25.93 -4.44
C ILE A 796 4.66 24.75 -3.46
N LEU A 797 3.60 23.94 -3.50
CA LEU A 797 3.56 22.64 -2.83
C LEU A 797 3.80 21.55 -3.89
N ASP A 798 4.86 20.76 -3.71
CA ASP A 798 5.17 19.60 -4.54
C ASP A 798 4.59 18.34 -3.89
N LEU A 799 3.59 17.78 -4.58
CA LEU A 799 2.80 16.63 -4.17
C LEU A 799 3.16 15.37 -4.99
N TRP A 800 4.21 15.40 -5.83
CA TRP A 800 4.61 14.28 -6.70
C TRP A 800 4.92 12.98 -5.94
N HIS A 801 5.32 13.08 -4.67
CA HIS A 801 5.58 11.95 -3.79
C HIS A 801 4.45 11.67 -2.77
N VAL A 802 3.29 12.32 -2.90
CA VAL A 802 2.11 12.07 -2.07
C VAL A 802 1.24 10.97 -2.69
N THR A 803 1.01 9.89 -1.94
CA THR A 803 0.26 8.72 -2.40
C THR A 803 -1.26 8.87 -2.25
N GLY A 804 -1.71 9.84 -1.46
CA GLY A 804 -3.11 10.11 -1.19
C GLY A 804 -3.29 10.99 0.06
N LEU A 805 -4.55 11.36 0.33
CA LEU A 805 -4.92 12.11 1.53
C LEU A 805 -6.21 11.58 2.17
N ASP A 806 -6.42 11.87 3.46
CA ASP A 806 -7.71 11.75 4.15
C ASP A 806 -8.50 13.08 4.13
N TYR A 807 -9.80 13.02 4.49
CA TYR A 807 -10.67 14.19 4.47
C TYR A 807 -10.10 15.37 5.29
N SER A 808 -9.59 15.10 6.50
CA SER A 808 -9.02 16.12 7.39
C SER A 808 -7.75 16.77 6.83
N ALA A 809 -6.94 16.03 6.07
CA ALA A 809 -5.82 16.60 5.32
C ALA A 809 -6.30 17.48 4.16
N GLY A 810 -7.41 17.13 3.49
CA GLY A 810 -8.06 18.01 2.51
C GLY A 810 -8.57 19.32 3.13
N GLU A 811 -9.25 19.24 4.27
CA GLU A 811 -9.77 20.41 5.00
C GLU A 811 -8.65 21.34 5.50
N ALA A 812 -7.52 20.76 5.90
CA ALA A 812 -6.31 21.50 6.21
C ALA A 812 -5.72 22.21 4.98
N PHE A 813 -5.81 21.65 3.76
CA PHE A 813 -5.41 22.38 2.54
C PHE A 813 -6.30 23.60 2.26
N ASN A 814 -7.63 23.53 2.48
CA ASN A 814 -8.50 24.72 2.37
C ASN A 814 -8.13 25.78 3.42
N THR A 815 -7.74 25.36 4.62
CA THR A 815 -7.30 26.27 5.69
C THR A 815 -5.94 26.89 5.37
N ILE A 816 -5.01 26.14 4.80
CA ILE A 816 -3.75 26.64 4.22
C ILE A 816 -4.03 27.67 3.11
N SER A 817 -4.99 27.37 2.21
CA SER A 817 -5.37 28.28 1.11
C SER A 817 -5.88 29.63 1.65
N ARG A 818 -6.80 29.60 2.63
CA ARG A 818 -7.32 30.81 3.31
C ARG A 818 -6.23 31.60 4.05
N LEU A 819 -5.27 30.93 4.67
CA LEU A 819 -4.13 31.59 5.33
C LEU A 819 -3.21 32.30 4.33
N LEU A 820 -2.97 31.70 3.17
CA LEU A 820 -2.15 32.29 2.10
C LEU A 820 -2.85 33.48 1.43
N ASP A 821 -4.14 33.34 1.12
CA ASP A 821 -5.00 34.37 0.56
C ASP A 821 -5.04 35.63 1.46
N SER A 822 -5.15 35.45 2.78
CA SER A 822 -5.11 36.53 3.77
C SER A 822 -3.81 37.37 3.79
N LYS A 823 -2.76 36.90 3.09
CA LYS A 823 -1.46 37.58 2.92
C LYS A 823 -1.15 37.87 1.43
N ASP A 824 -2.13 37.75 0.52
CA ASP A 824 -1.97 37.91 -0.93
C ASP A 824 -0.87 36.97 -1.50
N VAL A 825 -0.76 35.74 -0.98
CA VAL A 825 0.22 34.73 -1.45
C VAL A 825 -0.48 33.70 -2.32
N LEU A 826 -0.05 33.56 -3.59
CA LEU A 826 -0.65 32.59 -4.49
C LEU A 826 -0.19 31.16 -4.14
N LEU A 827 -1.15 30.26 -3.97
CA LEU A 827 -0.92 28.83 -3.79
C LEU A 827 -0.81 28.13 -5.15
N VAL A 828 0.31 27.43 -5.37
CA VAL A 828 0.54 26.62 -6.57
C VAL A 828 0.76 25.16 -6.15
N LEU A 829 -0.01 24.24 -6.73
CA LEU A 829 0.13 22.80 -6.53
C LEU A 829 0.85 22.20 -7.73
N SER A 830 1.88 21.41 -7.47
CA SER A 830 2.66 20.69 -8.50
C SER A 830 2.65 19.19 -8.23
N GLY A 831 2.67 18.38 -9.29
CA GLY A 831 2.51 16.93 -9.19
C GLY A 831 1.08 16.46 -8.97
N VAL A 832 0.08 17.31 -9.28
CA VAL A 832 -1.35 16.97 -9.20
C VAL A 832 -2.04 17.27 -10.52
N ASP A 833 -2.63 16.23 -11.11
CA ASP A 833 -3.60 16.38 -12.20
C ASP A 833 -5.05 16.26 -11.69
N ALA A 834 -5.98 16.90 -12.38
CA ALA A 834 -7.42 16.89 -12.11
C ALA A 834 -8.06 15.50 -12.11
N GLU A 835 -7.61 14.58 -12.96
CA GLU A 835 -8.17 13.22 -13.05
C GLU A 835 -7.42 12.22 -12.14
N SER A 836 -6.29 12.63 -11.57
CA SER A 836 -5.60 11.85 -10.54
C SER A 836 -6.50 11.63 -9.31
N GLN A 837 -6.28 10.53 -8.60
CA GLN A 837 -7.03 10.25 -7.36
C GLN A 837 -6.82 11.35 -6.31
N LEU A 838 -5.60 11.92 -6.24
CA LEU A 838 -5.26 13.01 -5.34
C LEU A 838 -5.99 14.32 -5.71
N GLY A 839 -5.98 14.71 -6.99
CA GLY A 839 -6.68 15.90 -7.48
C GLY A 839 -8.19 15.81 -7.31
N ARG A 840 -8.80 14.64 -7.58
CA ARG A 840 -10.22 14.40 -7.31
C ARG A 840 -10.55 14.46 -5.81
N SER A 841 -9.67 13.99 -4.93
CA SER A 841 -9.85 14.14 -3.48
C SER A 841 -9.73 15.59 -3.00
N LEU A 842 -8.80 16.37 -3.54
CA LEU A 842 -8.68 17.81 -3.23
C LEU A 842 -9.92 18.60 -3.69
N ARG A 843 -10.37 18.38 -4.93
CA ARG A 843 -11.58 19.02 -5.48
C ARG A 843 -12.85 18.61 -4.73
N ALA A 844 -12.95 17.34 -4.30
CA ALA A 844 -14.09 16.86 -3.51
C ALA A 844 -14.19 17.47 -2.10
N VAL A 845 -13.15 18.16 -1.62
CA VAL A 845 -13.15 18.95 -0.37
C VAL A 845 -13.27 20.46 -0.66
N GLY A 846 -13.38 20.88 -1.92
CA GLY A 846 -13.58 22.28 -2.31
C GLY A 846 -12.30 23.09 -2.58
N LEU A 847 -11.13 22.45 -2.66
CA LEU A 847 -9.89 23.19 -2.90
C LEU A 847 -9.88 23.77 -4.33
N GLY A 848 -9.96 25.10 -4.43
CA GLY A 848 -10.06 25.83 -5.70
C GLY A 848 -11.47 25.92 -6.28
N THR A 849 -12.53 25.71 -5.48
CA THR A 849 -13.93 26.02 -5.88
C THR A 849 -14.45 27.34 -5.31
N ASP A 850 -13.84 27.82 -4.23
CA ASP A 850 -14.14 29.12 -3.61
C ASP A 850 -13.48 30.27 -4.42
N THR A 851 -13.67 31.53 -3.99
CA THR A 851 -13.05 32.73 -4.58
C THR A 851 -11.51 32.79 -4.49
N ILE A 852 -10.86 31.74 -3.98
CA ILE A 852 -9.42 31.67 -3.71
C ILE A 852 -8.73 30.89 -4.81
N GLU A 853 -7.91 31.56 -5.60
CA GLU A 853 -7.19 30.96 -6.72
C GLU A 853 -6.13 29.95 -6.26
N VAL A 854 -6.26 28.71 -6.75
CA VAL A 854 -5.28 27.63 -6.55
C VAL A 854 -4.86 27.09 -7.92
N LEU A 855 -3.60 27.37 -8.31
CA LEU A 855 -3.07 26.94 -9.60
C LEU A 855 -2.58 25.49 -9.53
N MET A 856 -3.22 24.58 -10.28
CA MET A 856 -2.80 23.17 -10.36
C MET A 856 -2.00 22.90 -11.64
N LEU A 857 -0.81 22.31 -11.48
CA LEU A 857 0.16 22.03 -12.55
C LEU A 857 0.75 20.60 -12.41
N PRO A 858 1.12 19.96 -13.53
CA PRO A 858 1.48 18.54 -13.55
C PRO A 858 2.86 18.27 -12.93
N ASP A 859 3.77 19.24 -12.92
CA ASP A 859 5.16 19.08 -12.49
C ASP A 859 5.76 20.36 -11.87
N LEU A 860 6.85 20.19 -11.12
CA LEU A 860 7.52 21.30 -10.41
C LEU A 860 8.19 22.32 -11.36
N ASN A 861 8.68 21.91 -12.53
CA ASN A 861 9.24 22.86 -13.49
C ASN A 861 8.14 23.77 -14.06
N SER A 862 7.00 23.22 -14.47
CA SER A 862 5.87 24.02 -14.95
C SER A 862 5.38 25.01 -13.88
N ALA A 863 5.39 24.64 -12.59
CA ALA A 863 5.09 25.55 -11.49
C ALA A 863 6.13 26.67 -11.32
N LEU A 864 7.43 26.36 -11.42
CA LEU A 864 8.50 27.37 -11.38
C LEU A 864 8.46 28.30 -12.59
N GLU A 865 8.23 27.75 -13.78
CA GLU A 865 8.09 28.49 -15.04
C GLU A 865 6.92 29.48 -14.94
N SER A 866 5.77 29.05 -14.42
CA SER A 866 4.61 29.93 -14.18
C SER A 866 4.93 31.08 -13.21
N CYS A 867 5.55 30.78 -12.06
CA CYS A 867 5.91 31.79 -11.07
C CYS A 867 6.95 32.80 -11.60
N GLU A 868 7.93 32.35 -12.37
CA GLU A 868 8.93 33.21 -13.02
C GLU A 868 8.32 34.08 -14.12
N ASN A 869 7.38 33.55 -14.91
CA ASN A 869 6.68 34.32 -15.95
C ASN A 869 5.81 35.43 -15.34
N GLU A 870 5.11 35.15 -14.25
CA GLU A 870 4.36 36.16 -13.47
C GLU A 870 5.25 37.23 -12.81
N LEU A 871 6.54 36.93 -12.59
CA LEU A 871 7.52 37.95 -12.21
C LEU A 871 7.91 38.77 -13.45
N LEU A 872 8.24 38.12 -14.58
CA LEU A 872 8.61 38.79 -15.83
C LEU A 872 7.53 39.73 -16.40
N LYS A 873 6.23 39.41 -16.26
CA LYS A 873 5.13 40.33 -16.63
C LYS A 873 5.27 41.69 -15.95
N THR A 874 5.75 41.73 -14.70
CA THR A 874 6.00 42.97 -13.94
C THR A 874 7.13 43.79 -14.56
N LEU A 875 8.20 43.14 -15.03
CA LEU A 875 9.32 43.78 -15.73
C LEU A 875 8.85 44.44 -17.04
N TYR A 876 8.06 43.74 -17.85
CA TYR A 876 7.60 44.25 -19.15
C TYR A 876 6.58 45.38 -19.01
N ALA A 877 5.62 45.27 -18.09
CA ALA A 877 4.69 46.37 -17.80
C ALA A 877 5.44 47.65 -17.42
N ARG A 878 6.45 47.54 -16.54
CA ARG A 878 7.30 48.68 -16.15
C ARG A 878 8.15 49.23 -17.30
N GLN A 879 8.54 48.38 -18.25
CA GLN A 879 9.25 48.82 -19.46
C GLN A 879 8.32 49.60 -20.41
N GLU A 880 7.04 49.21 -20.54
CA GLU A 880 6.06 49.97 -21.33
C GLU A 880 5.76 51.33 -20.72
N GLU A 881 5.57 51.42 -19.40
CA GLU A 881 5.40 52.70 -18.67
C GLU A 881 6.54 53.69 -18.99
N MET A 882 7.80 53.27 -18.86
CA MET A 882 8.95 54.13 -19.14
C MET A 882 9.09 54.49 -20.62
N LYS A 883 8.77 53.57 -21.55
CA LYS A 883 8.73 53.86 -22.99
C LYS A 883 7.65 54.91 -23.32
N ALA A 884 6.46 54.80 -22.72
CA ALA A 884 5.39 55.78 -22.88
C ALA A 884 5.78 57.15 -22.34
N THR A 885 6.37 57.21 -21.13
CA THR A 885 6.88 58.47 -20.55
C THR A 885 7.95 59.13 -21.43
N ARG A 886 8.90 58.36 -21.98
CA ARG A 886 9.92 58.90 -22.90
C ARG A 886 9.30 59.46 -24.19
N LYS A 887 8.35 58.76 -24.82
CA LYS A 887 7.69 59.23 -26.06
C LYS A 887 6.89 60.52 -25.83
N LEU A 888 6.26 60.67 -24.66
CA LEU A 888 5.57 61.92 -24.28
C LEU A 888 6.55 63.10 -24.10
N GLY A 889 7.73 62.85 -23.53
CA GLY A 889 8.76 63.87 -23.32
C GLY A 889 9.42 64.40 -24.60
N THR A 890 9.37 63.65 -25.72
CA THR A 890 9.94 64.07 -27.01
C THR A 890 8.98 64.83 -27.92
N ALA A 891 7.67 64.84 -27.62
CA ALA A 891 6.67 65.51 -28.46
C ALA A 891 6.57 67.03 -28.20
N ASN A 892 6.92 67.49 -27.00
CA ASN A 892 6.75 68.87 -26.54
C ASN A 892 8.08 69.64 -26.56
N LEU A 893 8.66 69.82 -27.75
CA LEU A 893 9.96 70.50 -27.93
C LEU A 893 9.80 71.87 -28.61
N ASP A 894 8.83 72.66 -28.13
CA ASP A 894 8.58 74.03 -28.56
C ASP A 894 8.36 74.95 -27.35
N VAL A 895 9.18 76.01 -27.25
CA VAL A 895 9.14 77.18 -26.35
C VAL A 895 8.86 76.98 -24.84
N PRO A 896 9.73 77.48 -23.93
CA PRO A 896 9.44 77.50 -22.49
C PRO A 896 8.39 78.57 -22.11
N ALA A 897 7.11 78.22 -22.26
CA ALA A 897 5.97 78.98 -21.75
C ALA A 897 5.49 78.44 -20.38
N ALA A 898 4.82 79.30 -19.59
CA ALA A 898 4.38 78.95 -18.24
C ALA A 898 3.34 77.82 -18.21
N ALA A 899 3.40 76.97 -17.18
CA ALA A 899 2.62 75.74 -17.08
C ALA A 899 1.10 75.97 -16.89
N PRO A 900 0.27 75.22 -17.63
CA PRO A 900 -1.05 74.78 -17.18
C PRO A 900 -1.01 73.30 -16.78
N SER A 901 -1.86 72.92 -15.83
CA SER A 901 -2.06 71.52 -15.41
C SER A 901 -2.71 70.68 -16.51
N ALA A 902 -2.02 69.65 -17.01
CA ALA A 902 -2.58 68.65 -17.90
C ALA A 902 -2.82 67.31 -17.17
N SER A 903 -3.90 66.62 -17.53
CA SER A 903 -4.39 65.41 -16.89
C SER A 903 -3.42 64.23 -16.96
N ARG A 904 -3.20 63.57 -15.81
CA ARG A 904 -2.67 62.20 -15.77
C ARG A 904 -3.77 61.22 -16.26
N PRO A 905 -3.52 60.40 -17.30
CA PRO A 905 -4.35 59.22 -17.55
C PRO A 905 -4.23 58.25 -16.37
N SER A 906 -5.35 57.63 -15.99
CA SER A 906 -5.57 56.82 -14.79
C SER A 906 -4.37 56.04 -14.27
N ALA A 907 -3.90 56.38 -13.08
CA ALA A 907 -3.04 55.50 -12.30
C ALA A 907 -3.86 54.35 -11.72
N LEU A 908 -3.38 53.11 -11.86
CA LEU A 908 -3.85 51.98 -11.06
C LEU A 908 -3.21 52.05 -9.66
N ASP A 909 -3.86 52.84 -8.80
CA ASP A 909 -3.73 52.98 -7.36
C ASP A 909 -2.36 53.31 -6.75
N ALA A 910 -2.37 54.36 -5.94
CA ALA A 910 -1.40 54.63 -4.89
C ALA A 910 -2.16 55.06 -3.62
N PRO A 911 -1.66 54.81 -2.39
CA PRO A 911 -0.31 54.35 -2.06
C PRO A 911 -0.27 53.25 -0.96
N PHE A 912 -0.63 51.99 -1.27
CA PHE A 912 -0.36 50.84 -0.39
C PHE A 912 0.78 49.97 -0.92
N ASN A 913 1.97 50.56 -0.91
CA ASN A 913 3.21 49.99 -1.42
C ASN A 913 3.79 48.91 -0.47
N SER A 914 3.29 47.68 -0.60
CA SER A 914 3.84 46.54 0.15
C SER A 914 5.34 46.35 -0.17
N PRO A 915 6.19 45.97 0.82
CA PRO A 915 7.62 45.77 0.59
C PRO A 915 7.92 44.79 -0.56
N ARG A 916 7.02 43.82 -0.75
CA ARG A 916 7.02 42.87 -1.86
C ARG A 916 6.87 43.54 -3.23
N ARG A 917 5.85 44.41 -3.40
CA ARG A 917 5.58 45.13 -4.65
C ARG A 917 6.66 46.18 -4.93
N ASN A 918 7.14 46.89 -3.91
CA ASN A 918 8.30 47.78 -4.02
C ASN A 918 9.52 47.06 -4.59
N HIS A 919 9.91 45.92 -3.99
CA HIS A 919 11.06 45.15 -4.44
C HIS A 919 10.92 44.63 -5.88
N LEU A 920 9.69 44.32 -6.35
CA LEU A 920 9.48 43.93 -7.75
C LEU A 920 9.66 45.11 -8.72
N VAL A 921 9.22 46.31 -8.34
CA VAL A 921 9.31 47.53 -9.13
C VAL A 921 10.73 48.11 -9.12
N GLU A 922 11.41 48.07 -7.98
CA GLU A 922 12.81 48.50 -7.80
C GLU A 922 13.78 47.62 -8.59
N ALA A 923 13.65 46.29 -8.45
CA ALA A 923 14.40 45.33 -9.27
C ALA A 923 14.10 45.49 -10.77
N ALA A 924 12.85 45.79 -11.14
CA ALA A 924 12.50 46.03 -12.54
C ALA A 924 13.12 47.34 -13.05
N GLN A 925 13.13 48.38 -12.22
CA GLN A 925 13.74 49.66 -12.52
C GLN A 925 15.26 49.50 -12.74
N GLU A 926 15.96 48.77 -11.86
CA GLU A 926 17.41 48.49 -11.97
C GLU A 926 17.73 47.60 -13.18
N ALA A 927 16.97 46.51 -13.39
CA ALA A 927 17.13 45.63 -14.54
C ALA A 927 16.86 46.34 -15.88
N ILE A 928 15.93 47.30 -15.92
CA ILE A 928 15.71 48.11 -17.14
C ILE A 928 16.81 49.16 -17.30
N THR A 929 17.21 49.91 -16.25
CA THR A 929 18.23 50.98 -16.42
C THR A 929 19.60 50.43 -16.79
N SER A 930 20.03 49.33 -16.16
CA SER A 930 21.31 48.66 -16.50
C SER A 930 21.33 48.15 -17.95
N VAL A 931 20.21 47.62 -18.45
CA VAL A 931 20.07 47.06 -19.80
C VAL A 931 19.83 48.14 -20.87
N ASP A 932 19.04 49.18 -20.58
CA ASP A 932 18.80 50.31 -21.50
C ASP A 932 20.06 51.14 -21.72
N VAL A 933 20.88 51.36 -20.68
CA VAL A 933 22.20 52.03 -20.82
C VAL A 933 23.13 51.24 -21.74
N GLN A 934 22.92 49.93 -21.88
CA GLN A 934 23.65 49.03 -22.77
C GLN A 934 22.91 48.72 -24.10
N ARG A 935 21.72 49.29 -24.34
CA ARG A 935 20.97 49.11 -25.61
C ARG A 935 20.89 50.43 -26.37
N PRO A 936 21.90 50.78 -27.18
CA PRO A 936 21.78 51.84 -28.17
C PRO A 936 20.53 51.63 -29.04
N SER A 937 19.71 52.67 -29.21
CA SER A 937 18.55 52.65 -30.12
C SER A 937 18.94 52.27 -31.56
N LYS A 938 20.20 52.53 -31.94
CA LYS A 938 20.86 52.06 -33.17
C LYS A 938 20.67 50.56 -33.45
N TRP A 939 20.60 49.72 -32.42
CA TRP A 939 20.55 48.26 -32.58
C TRP A 939 19.22 47.78 -33.19
N GLN A 940 18.15 48.56 -33.09
CA GLN A 940 16.86 48.21 -33.68
C GLN A 940 16.89 48.21 -35.21
N SER A 941 17.73 49.06 -35.81
CA SER A 941 17.88 49.20 -37.28
C SER A 941 18.82 48.18 -37.95
N PHE A 942 19.43 47.25 -37.20
CA PHE A 942 20.31 46.23 -37.79
C PHE A 942 19.56 44.97 -38.22
N GLN A 943 19.98 44.39 -39.35
CA GLN A 943 19.46 43.13 -39.84
C GLN A 943 19.97 41.93 -39.03
N GLU A 944 19.21 40.85 -39.03
CA GLU A 944 19.64 39.59 -38.43
C GLU A 944 20.74 38.89 -39.26
N PRO A 945 21.67 38.16 -38.63
CA PRO A 945 21.72 37.79 -37.21
C PRO A 945 22.42 38.81 -36.30
N LEU A 946 22.95 39.93 -36.81
CA LEU A 946 23.77 40.85 -36.00
C LEU A 946 23.02 41.38 -34.77
N ARG A 947 21.75 41.75 -34.95
CA ARG A 947 20.90 42.26 -33.86
C ARG A 947 20.66 41.19 -32.79
N LEU A 948 20.34 39.96 -33.18
CA LEU A 948 20.24 38.81 -32.29
C LEU A 948 21.57 38.52 -31.58
N MET A 949 22.70 38.52 -32.28
CA MET A 949 24.03 38.30 -31.69
C MET A 949 24.34 39.35 -30.60
N LEU A 950 24.13 40.63 -30.88
CA LEU A 950 24.32 41.72 -29.92
C LEU A 950 23.41 41.58 -28.68
N GLN A 951 22.18 41.09 -28.84
CA GLN A 951 21.24 40.88 -27.74
C GLN A 951 21.48 39.59 -26.94
N VAL A 952 22.01 38.54 -27.57
CA VAL A 952 22.36 37.25 -26.92
C VAL A 952 23.69 37.38 -26.19
N PHE A 953 24.64 38.16 -26.71
CA PHE A 953 25.97 38.36 -26.12
C PHE A 953 26.06 39.60 -25.22
N GLN A 954 24.95 40.32 -25.01
CA GLN A 954 24.87 41.47 -24.12
C GLN A 954 25.32 41.09 -22.69
N GLY A 955 26.31 41.81 -22.13
CA GLY A 955 26.91 41.52 -20.83
C GLY A 955 27.90 40.34 -20.82
N LEU A 956 28.03 39.59 -21.91
CA LEU A 956 28.95 38.45 -22.04
C LEU A 956 30.22 38.81 -22.81
N SER A 957 30.23 39.86 -23.62
CA SER A 957 31.41 40.36 -24.35
C SER A 957 31.39 41.87 -24.54
N ASP A 958 32.56 42.50 -24.45
CA ASP A 958 32.77 43.95 -24.54
C ASP A 958 33.06 44.41 -25.98
N LYS A 959 32.40 43.78 -26.96
CA LYS A 959 32.69 43.93 -28.41
C LYS A 959 31.56 44.61 -29.16
N ASN A 960 31.92 45.67 -29.90
CA ASN A 960 31.01 46.53 -30.67
C ASN A 960 30.41 45.82 -31.91
N GLU A 961 29.49 46.51 -32.58
CA GLU A 961 28.73 46.00 -33.72
C GLU A 961 29.62 45.62 -34.92
N ASP A 962 30.62 46.46 -35.24
CA ASP A 962 31.60 46.20 -36.32
C ASP A 962 32.38 44.89 -36.10
N PHE A 963 32.63 44.51 -34.84
CA PHE A 963 33.34 43.27 -34.52
C PHE A 963 32.50 42.04 -34.88
N TRP A 964 31.19 42.10 -34.61
CA TRP A 964 30.23 41.01 -34.84
C TRP A 964 29.67 40.97 -36.26
N PHE A 965 29.64 42.09 -36.99
CA PHE A 965 29.26 42.11 -38.41
C PHE A 965 30.10 41.12 -39.24
N ARG A 966 31.41 41.00 -38.91
CA ARG A 966 32.34 40.03 -39.51
C ARG A 966 31.91 38.57 -39.35
N ALA A 967 31.07 38.24 -38.36
CA ALA A 967 30.56 36.89 -38.13
C ALA A 967 29.34 36.54 -39.01
N MET A 968 28.59 37.53 -39.52
CA MET A 968 27.33 37.29 -40.25
C MET A 968 27.45 36.31 -41.44
N PRO A 969 28.51 36.32 -42.28
CA PRO A 969 28.61 35.42 -43.43
C PRO A 969 28.65 33.92 -43.10
N TYR A 970 28.97 33.57 -41.84
CA TYR A 970 29.11 32.19 -41.38
C TYR A 970 27.83 31.63 -40.74
N PHE A 971 26.74 32.39 -40.73
CA PHE A 971 25.43 31.99 -40.19
C PHE A 971 24.36 31.93 -41.28
N ALA A 972 23.75 30.75 -41.45
CA ALA A 972 22.61 30.53 -42.34
C ALA A 972 21.28 30.46 -41.56
N ARG A 973 20.30 31.28 -41.96
CA ARG A 973 18.93 31.23 -41.41
C ARG A 973 18.24 29.92 -41.81
N LYS A 974 17.59 29.27 -40.84
CA LYS A 974 16.79 28.05 -41.03
C LYS A 974 15.48 28.15 -40.26
N GLU A 975 14.44 27.57 -40.83
CA GLU A 975 13.11 27.47 -40.24
C GLU A 975 12.80 25.99 -39.95
N TYR A 976 12.13 25.73 -38.83
CA TYR A 976 11.82 24.40 -38.32
C TYR A 976 10.36 24.33 -37.85
N GLU A 977 9.59 23.44 -38.45
CA GLU A 977 8.19 23.19 -38.05
C GLU A 977 8.09 22.46 -36.70
N PRO A 978 6.98 22.63 -35.95
CA PRO A 978 6.74 21.91 -34.70
C PRO A 978 6.96 20.40 -34.82
N GLY A 979 7.67 19.81 -33.85
CA GLY A 979 8.04 18.40 -33.84
C GLY A 979 9.31 18.05 -34.64
N THR A 980 9.91 19.00 -35.38
CA THR A 980 11.14 18.72 -36.12
C THR A 980 12.34 18.54 -35.18
N ILE A 981 13.05 17.42 -35.30
CA ILE A 981 14.27 17.14 -34.52
C ILE A 981 15.47 17.82 -35.20
N LEU A 982 16.18 18.69 -34.48
CA LEU A 982 17.37 19.39 -34.96
C LEU A 982 18.62 18.51 -34.89
N PHE A 983 18.75 17.72 -33.81
CA PHE A 983 19.78 16.69 -33.61
C PHE A 983 19.39 15.78 -32.44
N ARG A 984 19.97 14.57 -32.39
CA ARG A 984 19.78 13.58 -31.32
C ARG A 984 21.03 13.44 -30.45
N ARG A 985 20.83 12.96 -29.22
CA ARG A 985 21.92 12.52 -28.34
C ARG A 985 22.81 11.48 -29.04
N GLY A 986 24.12 11.60 -28.91
CA GLY A 986 25.12 10.69 -29.52
C GLY A 986 25.45 10.98 -30.99
N GLU A 987 24.75 11.91 -31.65
CA GLU A 987 25.16 12.40 -32.97
C GLU A 987 26.38 13.33 -32.83
N ARG A 988 27.20 13.45 -33.90
CA ARG A 988 28.30 14.43 -33.91
C ARG A 988 27.76 15.87 -33.90
N ALA A 989 28.44 16.76 -33.18
CA ALA A 989 28.02 18.14 -33.04
C ALA A 989 28.38 18.98 -34.28
N ASN A 990 27.59 18.86 -35.35
CA ASN A 990 27.88 19.50 -36.64
C ASN A 990 27.37 20.95 -36.77
N GLY A 991 26.91 21.59 -35.69
CA GLY A 991 26.40 22.97 -35.75
C GLY A 991 26.10 23.64 -34.40
N PHE A 992 26.18 24.98 -34.40
CA PHE A 992 25.80 25.90 -33.33
C PHE A 992 24.62 26.78 -33.78
N TYR A 993 23.63 27.00 -32.91
CA TYR A 993 22.39 27.69 -33.26
C TYR A 993 22.12 28.90 -32.37
N LEU A 994 21.75 30.03 -32.98
CA LEU A 994 21.12 31.18 -32.31
C LEU A 994 19.60 31.11 -32.56
N VAL A 995 18.77 31.28 -31.52
CA VAL A 995 17.30 31.19 -31.66
C VAL A 995 16.70 32.59 -31.87
N GLU A 996 16.20 32.87 -33.08
CA GLU A 996 15.51 34.12 -33.43
C GLU A 996 14.05 34.09 -32.96
N GLY A 997 13.36 32.95 -33.06
CA GLY A 997 11.95 32.82 -32.71
C GLY A 997 11.54 31.38 -32.35
N GLY A 998 10.46 31.27 -31.56
CA GLY A 998 9.89 30.00 -31.11
C GLY A 998 10.53 29.44 -29.83
N ILE A 999 10.30 28.15 -29.58
CA ILE A 999 10.89 27.38 -28.47
C ILE A 999 11.43 26.05 -29.01
N LEU A 1000 12.71 25.77 -28.72
CA LEU A 1000 13.31 24.45 -28.88
C LEU A 1000 13.23 23.71 -27.52
N ARG A 1001 12.87 22.43 -27.52
CA ARG A 1001 12.81 21.58 -26.34
C ARG A 1001 13.96 20.57 -26.38
N ALA A 1002 14.81 20.57 -25.37
CA ALA A 1002 15.94 19.67 -25.22
C ALA A 1002 15.63 18.57 -24.18
N GLU A 1003 15.68 17.31 -24.60
CA GLU A 1003 15.54 16.14 -23.73
C GLU A 1003 16.91 15.54 -23.40
N TYR A 1004 17.25 15.55 -22.11
CA TYR A 1004 18.41 14.89 -21.53
C TYR A 1004 17.97 13.58 -20.87
N ASP A 1005 18.59 12.48 -21.23
CA ASP A 1005 18.23 11.13 -20.76
C ASP A 1005 19.33 10.63 -19.79
N LEU A 1006 19.17 10.98 -18.51
CA LEU A 1006 20.16 10.75 -17.45
C LEU A 1006 19.88 9.41 -16.72
N PRO A 1007 20.88 8.80 -16.05
CA PRO A 1007 20.66 7.60 -15.23
C PRO A 1007 19.61 7.77 -14.12
N GLN A 1008 19.36 9.01 -13.69
CA GLN A 1008 18.37 9.38 -12.68
C GLN A 1008 16.96 9.64 -13.26
N GLY A 1009 16.81 9.71 -14.59
CA GLY A 1009 15.56 10.03 -15.27
C GLY A 1009 15.71 11.00 -16.44
N ARG A 1010 14.60 11.36 -17.08
CA ARG A 1010 14.59 12.36 -18.16
C ARG A 1010 14.41 13.77 -17.60
N LEU A 1011 15.26 14.69 -18.06
CA LEU A 1011 15.14 16.11 -17.82
C LEU A 1011 14.77 16.80 -19.13
N CYS A 1012 13.82 17.74 -19.06
CA CYS A 1012 13.45 18.61 -20.18
C CYS A 1012 13.95 20.03 -19.89
N GLU A 1013 14.54 20.67 -20.90
CA GLU A 1013 14.99 22.08 -20.87
C GLU A 1013 14.30 22.83 -22.02
N SER A 1014 13.74 24.01 -21.74
CA SER A 1014 13.07 24.84 -22.75
C SER A 1014 14.01 25.97 -23.18
N ILE A 1015 14.32 26.05 -24.47
CA ILE A 1015 15.26 27.01 -25.05
C ILE A 1015 14.47 28.02 -25.88
N VAL A 1016 14.36 29.24 -25.37
CA VAL A 1016 13.51 30.30 -25.96
C VAL A 1016 14.29 31.22 -26.90
N ALA A 1017 13.55 31.99 -27.71
CA ALA A 1017 14.10 33.05 -28.55
C ALA A 1017 15.01 34.03 -27.77
N GLY A 1018 16.09 34.49 -28.40
CA GLY A 1018 17.10 35.33 -27.75
C GLY A 1018 18.09 34.56 -26.87
N THR A 1019 18.32 33.27 -27.18
CA THR A 1019 19.32 32.39 -26.53
C THR A 1019 20.05 31.49 -27.55
N THR A 1020 21.02 30.67 -27.09
CA THR A 1020 21.79 29.73 -27.93
C THR A 1020 21.41 28.26 -27.70
N CYS A 1021 21.66 27.41 -28.69
CA CYS A 1021 21.53 25.96 -28.60
C CYS A 1021 22.71 25.21 -29.25
N GLY A 1022 23.07 24.06 -28.69
CA GLY A 1022 24.11 23.16 -29.21
C GLY A 1022 25.55 23.57 -28.87
N GLU A 1023 25.74 24.63 -28.08
CA GLU A 1023 26.99 25.36 -27.85
C GLU A 1023 28.14 24.48 -27.34
N LEU A 1024 27.99 23.86 -26.16
CA LEU A 1024 29.08 23.06 -25.56
C LEU A 1024 29.55 21.94 -26.50
N PRO A 1025 28.71 20.99 -26.97
CA PRO A 1025 29.19 19.89 -27.81
C PRO A 1025 29.87 20.33 -29.09
N PHE A 1026 29.41 21.44 -29.70
CA PHE A 1026 30.00 21.98 -30.92
C PHE A 1026 31.42 22.49 -30.68
N PHE A 1027 31.60 23.35 -29.68
CA PHE A 1027 32.89 23.99 -29.40
C PHE A 1027 33.89 23.08 -28.65
N SER A 1028 33.44 21.97 -28.05
CA SER A 1028 34.32 20.95 -27.46
C SER A 1028 34.53 19.71 -28.34
N GLU A 1029 34.02 19.71 -29.57
CA GLU A 1029 34.10 18.59 -30.53
C GLU A 1029 33.59 17.24 -29.99
N THR A 1030 32.62 17.27 -29.06
CA THR A 1030 32.03 16.06 -28.46
C THR A 1030 30.68 15.69 -29.09
N GLU A 1031 30.22 14.47 -28.84
CA GLU A 1031 28.87 14.06 -29.18
C GLU A 1031 27.79 14.93 -28.50
N ARG A 1032 26.62 15.05 -29.15
CA ARG A 1032 25.46 15.77 -28.61
C ARG A 1032 24.99 15.13 -27.30
N THR A 1033 24.84 15.96 -26.27
CA THR A 1033 24.45 15.53 -24.91
C THR A 1033 22.94 15.32 -24.72
N ALA A 1034 22.13 15.92 -25.59
CA ALA A 1034 20.67 15.90 -25.56
C ALA A 1034 20.09 15.70 -26.96
N THR A 1035 18.83 15.26 -27.03
CA THR A 1035 18.03 15.35 -28.26
C THR A 1035 17.25 16.65 -28.24
N VAL A 1036 17.30 17.44 -29.32
CA VAL A 1036 16.63 18.74 -29.43
C VAL A 1036 15.61 18.72 -30.55
N GLN A 1037 14.38 19.15 -30.24
CA GLN A 1037 13.29 19.32 -31.19
C GLN A 1037 12.72 20.74 -31.14
N ALA A 1038 12.11 21.20 -32.23
CA ALA A 1038 11.26 22.38 -32.21
C ALA A 1038 9.92 22.03 -31.53
N ASP A 1039 9.54 22.76 -30.48
CA ASP A 1039 8.25 22.58 -29.79
C ASP A 1039 7.15 23.45 -30.42
N ARG A 1040 7.58 24.57 -31.05
CA ARG A 1040 6.78 25.49 -31.87
C ARG A 1040 7.52 25.80 -33.17
N HIS A 1041 6.89 26.49 -34.11
CA HIS A 1041 7.58 26.99 -35.31
C HIS A 1041 8.78 27.84 -34.89
N CYS A 1042 9.98 27.41 -35.29
CA CYS A 1042 11.24 27.97 -34.83
C CYS A 1042 12.04 28.57 -35.97
N ILE A 1043 12.55 29.78 -35.75
CA ILE A 1043 13.52 30.44 -36.64
C ILE A 1043 14.86 30.46 -35.92
N VAL A 1044 15.90 29.95 -36.57
CA VAL A 1044 17.25 29.87 -35.99
C VAL A 1044 18.32 30.23 -37.01
N TRP A 1045 19.46 30.73 -36.54
CA TRP A 1045 20.65 30.95 -37.36
C TRP A 1045 21.69 29.89 -37.00
N LEU A 1046 22.04 29.05 -37.98
CA LEU A 1046 23.01 27.97 -37.85
C LEU A 1046 24.38 28.44 -38.37
N MET A 1047 25.41 28.29 -37.55
CA MET A 1047 26.79 28.14 -38.01
C MET A 1047 27.16 26.65 -37.97
N ASP A 1048 27.56 26.09 -39.10
CA ASP A 1048 27.99 24.69 -39.21
C ASP A 1048 29.52 24.53 -39.06
N GLY A 1049 30.00 23.29 -39.18
CA GLY A 1049 31.43 22.97 -39.05
C GLY A 1049 32.32 23.60 -40.12
N GLU A 1050 31.82 23.82 -41.34
CA GLU A 1050 32.60 24.45 -42.43
C GLU A 1050 32.66 25.97 -42.24
N GLY A 1051 31.54 26.58 -41.85
CA GLY A 1051 31.48 27.98 -41.43
C GLY A 1051 32.39 28.28 -40.24
N TRP A 1052 32.43 27.40 -39.23
CA TRP A 1052 33.33 27.53 -38.07
C TRP A 1052 34.80 27.37 -38.44
N ALA A 1053 35.16 26.37 -39.26
CA ALA A 1053 36.54 26.19 -39.73
C ALA A 1053 37.04 27.39 -40.55
N SER A 1054 36.15 27.99 -41.36
CA SER A 1054 36.45 29.22 -42.12
C SER A 1054 36.58 30.42 -41.19
N LEU A 1055 35.66 30.63 -40.24
CA LEU A 1055 35.74 31.70 -39.24
C LEU A 1055 37.03 31.63 -38.40
N GLN A 1056 37.47 30.43 -37.99
CA GLN A 1056 38.73 30.24 -37.28
C GLN A 1056 39.97 30.64 -38.09
N LYS A 1057 39.92 30.45 -39.41
CA LYS A 1057 41.03 30.70 -40.35
C LYS A 1057 41.08 32.17 -40.78
N ASP A 1058 39.92 32.73 -41.13
CA ASP A 1058 39.80 34.02 -41.80
C ASP A 1058 39.54 35.17 -40.79
N GLU A 1059 38.89 34.90 -39.65
CA GLU A 1059 38.58 35.87 -38.59
C GLU A 1059 38.88 35.33 -37.16
N PRO A 1060 40.14 34.95 -36.86
CA PRO A 1060 40.52 34.22 -35.64
C PRO A 1060 40.21 34.94 -34.31
N GLU A 1061 40.11 36.28 -34.31
CA GLU A 1061 39.67 37.02 -33.11
C GLU A 1061 38.20 36.76 -32.77
N VAL A 1062 37.35 36.74 -33.79
CA VAL A 1062 35.89 36.56 -33.65
C VAL A 1062 35.60 35.13 -33.18
N ALA A 1063 36.31 34.14 -33.74
CA ALA A 1063 36.23 32.75 -33.29
C ALA A 1063 36.61 32.59 -31.81
N ARG A 1064 37.71 33.24 -31.36
CA ARG A 1064 38.16 33.18 -29.95
C ARG A 1064 37.15 33.80 -28.99
N GLU A 1065 36.51 34.89 -29.36
CA GLU A 1065 35.52 35.54 -28.49
C GLU A 1065 34.19 34.78 -28.45
N LEU A 1066 33.74 34.23 -29.60
CA LEU A 1066 32.56 33.37 -29.66
C LEU A 1066 32.71 32.10 -28.80
N LEU A 1067 33.90 31.50 -28.80
CA LEU A 1067 34.27 30.38 -27.91
C LEU A 1067 34.19 30.79 -26.42
N ARG A 1068 34.75 31.95 -26.06
CA ARG A 1068 34.71 32.49 -24.69
C ARG A 1068 33.27 32.71 -24.20
N ILE A 1069 32.40 33.29 -25.04
CA ILE A 1069 30.99 33.53 -24.70
C ILE A 1069 30.25 32.19 -24.48
N SER A 1070 30.49 31.22 -25.37
CA SER A 1070 29.87 29.90 -25.30
C SER A 1070 30.25 29.13 -24.02
N LEU A 1071 31.47 29.32 -23.52
CA LEU A 1071 31.91 28.80 -22.21
C LEU A 1071 31.19 29.52 -21.04
N LYS A 1072 31.02 30.85 -21.09
CA LYS A 1072 30.24 31.60 -20.06
C LYS A 1072 28.79 31.08 -19.99
N LEU A 1073 28.09 31.04 -21.12
CA LEU A 1073 26.71 30.56 -21.25
C LEU A 1073 26.56 29.12 -20.70
N THR A 1074 27.50 28.24 -21.05
CA THR A 1074 27.52 26.85 -20.56
C THR A 1074 27.65 26.77 -19.04
N SER A 1075 28.49 27.62 -18.44
CA SER A 1075 28.72 27.65 -16.99
C SER A 1075 27.47 28.07 -16.22
N GLU A 1076 26.79 29.13 -16.66
CA GLU A 1076 25.55 29.61 -16.05
C GLU A 1076 24.42 28.57 -16.15
N ARG A 1077 24.24 27.99 -17.34
CA ARG A 1077 23.27 26.91 -17.61
C ARG A 1077 23.51 25.70 -16.70
N MET A 1078 24.78 25.30 -16.51
CA MET A 1078 25.13 24.13 -15.70
C MET A 1078 24.77 24.32 -14.22
N GLY A 1079 24.84 25.56 -13.69
CA GLY A 1079 24.36 25.89 -12.34
C GLY A 1079 22.86 25.62 -12.18
N ALA A 1080 22.03 26.20 -13.05
CA ALA A 1080 20.57 26.08 -13.01
C ALA A 1080 20.08 24.62 -13.17
N ILE A 1081 20.64 23.89 -14.13
CA ILE A 1081 20.33 22.46 -14.32
C ILE A 1081 20.72 21.65 -13.07
N THR A 1082 21.89 21.92 -12.48
CA THR A 1082 22.35 21.18 -11.30
C THR A 1082 21.47 21.43 -10.07
N SER A 1083 21.06 22.68 -9.82
CA SER A 1083 20.20 22.98 -8.66
C SER A 1083 18.79 22.41 -8.81
N TYR A 1084 18.21 22.42 -10.02
CA TYR A 1084 16.95 21.75 -10.30
C TYR A 1084 17.05 20.23 -10.12
N ILE A 1085 18.09 19.58 -10.64
CA ILE A 1085 18.33 18.14 -10.43
C ILE A 1085 18.48 17.79 -8.94
N LEU A 1086 19.24 18.60 -8.18
CA LEU A 1086 19.39 18.38 -6.73
C LEU A 1086 18.08 18.53 -5.96
N ALA A 1087 17.20 19.46 -6.36
CA ALA A 1087 15.86 19.60 -5.80
C ALA A 1087 14.90 18.46 -6.21
N MET A 1088 15.10 17.85 -7.38
CA MET A 1088 14.28 16.71 -7.85
C MET A 1088 14.76 15.35 -7.34
N ALA A 1089 16.04 15.19 -7.03
CA ALA A 1089 16.59 13.99 -6.39
C ALA A 1089 16.43 13.99 -4.85
N GLY A 1090 16.31 15.19 -4.26
CA GLY A 1090 16.12 15.44 -2.82
C GLY A 1090 14.86 14.82 -2.24
#